data_AF-A0AA38YP34-F1
#
_entry.id   AF-A0AA38YP34-F1
#
_cell.length_a   1.000
_cell.length_b   1.000
_cell.length_c   1.000
_cell.angle_alpha   90.00
_cell.angle_beta   90.00
_cell.angle_gamma   90.00
#
_symmetry.space_group_name_H-M   'P 1'
#
loop_
_entity.id
_entity.type
_entity.pdbx_description
1 polymer ?
#
loop_
_entity_poly.entity_id
_entity_poly.type
_entity_poly.pdbx_seq_one_letter_code
_entity_poly.pdbx_strand_id
1 'polypeptide(L)'
;MKIISWNTRGLGSKKKRMVVKDFLRSEKPDVVMIQETKKEECDRRFVGSVWTARNKDWAALPACGASGGILIIWDAKKLCREEVVLGSFSVSIKFALDGCESVWLSIVYGPNNSALRKDFWMELSDIGGLAYPRWCVGGDFNVIRRSSEKLGGSRLTPSMKDFDDFIRDCELIDLPLRSASFTWSNMQENPVCKRLDRFLYSNEWEQVFPQSIQGVLPRWTSDHWPIVLETNPFKWGPTPFRFENMWLQHPSFKERNGWEGHKFMRKLQFVKAKLKEWNKATFGELSKRKKDILSDLVNFDSLEQEGGLSHELLAQRVLRKGELEELILREEIHWRQKARVKWVKEGDCNSKFFHKVANGRRNRKFIKELENENGLMMNNSESIKEEILRYFEKLYASPPGEPWRVEGLDWSPISGESALRMESPFTEEEIFKAIFQMDRDKAPGPDGFTIAVFQDCWEVIKRIYGIINQSTNTSFIVLLPKKSTSRRISDFRPISLITSLYKITAKVLARRIRGVLHETIHSTQGAFVQGRQILDAVLIANEIVDEKRRSGEEGVVFKIDFEKAYDHVSLDFLDHVLEMKGFGLRWRKWMRGCLSSVSFAVLVNGNVKGWVKASRGLRQGDPLSPFLFTIVADVLSRMLLKAEERNVLEGFRVGRNRTRVSHLQFADDTIFFSSSREEDMMTLKNVLLVFGHISGLKVNLDKSNIYGINLEQNHLSRLAEMLNCKASGWPILYLGLPLGGNPKACGFWDPVIERISRRLDGWQKAYLSFGGRITLIQSCLTHMPCYFLSLFKIPASVAAKIERMQRDFLWSGVGEGKRDHLVNWDVVCKPKSRGGLGFGKISIRNVALLGKWLWRYPREGSALWHQVILSIYGSHSNGWDVNNIVRWSHRNGDKIWFWDDLWWGEQPLGVQYPRLLSVVTDKNALISSILGYTRPFSWNFNFRRNLSDSEIEDLEGLMRSFDRLRISPSVPDKRSWSLSPSGLFTVKSFFLALSQYSELPPVFPTKIVWNAQVPFKVKSFVWLVAHKKVNTNDLLQLRRPYKALSPDICKLCMKHGETVDHLFLHCSLMMGLWHRLFQSAKMDWVSPRSISDMLSSNFNGFGSSKRGIVL
;
A
#
# COMPACT_ATOMS: atom_id res chain seq x y z
N MET A 1 4.96 -6.44 -32.75
CA MET A 1 6.38 -6.38 -33.19
C MET A 1 7.23 -7.15 -32.20
N LYS A 2 8.13 -8.02 -32.65
CA LYS A 2 9.06 -8.81 -31.83
C LYS A 2 10.50 -8.36 -32.12
N ILE A 3 11.17 -7.79 -31.12
CA ILE A 3 12.55 -7.29 -31.22
C ILE A 3 13.45 -8.18 -30.37
N ILE A 4 14.55 -8.67 -30.94
CA ILE A 4 15.57 -9.44 -30.20
C ILE A 4 16.85 -8.63 -30.12
N SER A 5 17.44 -8.54 -28.93
CA SER A 5 18.78 -7.97 -28.73
C SER A 5 19.72 -9.01 -28.15
N TRP A 6 20.92 -9.12 -28.68
CA TRP A 6 21.89 -10.11 -28.25
C TRP A 6 23.34 -9.65 -28.42
N ASN A 7 24.07 -9.54 -27.30
CA ASN A 7 25.53 -9.46 -27.34
C ASN A 7 26.09 -10.85 -27.69
N THR A 8 26.66 -10.96 -28.88
CA THR A 8 27.12 -12.24 -29.42
C THR A 8 28.61 -12.50 -29.18
N ARG A 9 29.40 -11.53 -28.70
CA ARG A 9 30.86 -11.64 -28.53
C ARG A 9 31.58 -12.19 -29.76
N GLY A 10 31.37 -11.53 -30.88
CA GLY A 10 32.00 -11.79 -32.16
C GLY A 10 31.23 -12.75 -33.05
N LEU A 11 31.09 -12.37 -34.32
CA LEU A 11 30.45 -13.14 -35.38
C LEU A 11 31.43 -13.57 -36.48
N GLY A 12 32.73 -13.55 -36.22
CA GLY A 12 33.77 -13.95 -37.18
C GLY A 12 33.70 -15.42 -37.62
N SER A 13 33.30 -16.33 -36.74
CA SER A 13 33.21 -17.77 -37.03
C SER A 13 31.94 -18.15 -37.81
N LYS A 14 32.10 -18.91 -38.90
CA LYS A 14 30.98 -19.43 -39.70
C LYS A 14 30.07 -20.35 -38.88
N LYS A 15 30.64 -21.18 -38.00
CA LYS A 15 29.88 -22.05 -37.08
C LYS A 15 29.00 -21.23 -36.14
N LYS A 16 29.56 -20.18 -35.54
CA LYS A 16 28.80 -19.30 -34.64
C LYS A 16 27.68 -18.55 -35.36
N ARG A 17 27.92 -18.05 -36.57
CA ARG A 17 26.88 -17.42 -37.40
C ARG A 17 25.75 -18.37 -37.76
N MET A 18 26.06 -19.63 -38.07
CA MET A 18 25.05 -20.66 -38.34
C MET A 18 24.15 -20.88 -37.11
N VAL A 19 24.74 -21.02 -35.93
CA VAL A 19 23.98 -21.20 -34.69
C VAL A 19 23.09 -19.99 -34.38
N VAL A 20 23.62 -18.76 -34.53
CA VAL A 20 22.82 -17.53 -34.37
C VAL A 20 21.68 -17.49 -35.39
N LYS A 21 21.95 -17.87 -36.65
CA LYS A 21 20.95 -17.89 -37.73
C LYS A 21 19.83 -18.88 -37.46
N ASP A 22 20.15 -20.07 -36.97
CA ASP A 22 19.15 -21.09 -36.64
C ASP A 22 18.29 -20.69 -35.44
N PHE A 23 18.91 -20.09 -34.42
CA PHE A 23 18.20 -19.49 -33.29
C PHE A 23 17.23 -18.38 -33.74
N LEU A 24 17.68 -17.43 -34.55
CA LEU A 24 16.81 -16.36 -35.05
C LEU A 24 15.69 -16.90 -35.96
N ARG A 25 15.94 -18.02 -36.65
CA ARG A 25 14.92 -18.70 -37.47
C ARG A 25 13.83 -19.34 -36.61
N SER A 26 14.17 -19.95 -35.47
CA SER A 26 13.16 -20.50 -34.55
C SER A 26 12.32 -19.39 -33.90
N GLU A 27 12.95 -18.26 -33.59
CA GLU A 27 12.29 -17.17 -32.89
C GLU A 27 11.45 -16.22 -33.76
N LYS A 28 11.69 -16.19 -35.08
CA LYS A 28 10.97 -15.34 -36.05
C LYS A 28 10.80 -13.87 -35.61
N PRO A 29 11.89 -13.14 -35.28
CA PRO A 29 11.81 -11.72 -34.92
C PRO A 29 11.40 -10.84 -36.10
N ASP A 30 10.96 -9.61 -35.81
CA ASP A 30 10.75 -8.55 -36.80
C ASP A 30 12.00 -7.63 -36.91
N VAL A 31 12.71 -7.45 -35.79
CA VAL A 31 13.97 -6.69 -35.69
C VAL A 31 14.99 -7.49 -34.87
N VAL A 32 16.23 -7.50 -35.32
CA VAL A 32 17.37 -8.14 -34.67
C VAL A 32 18.44 -7.10 -34.38
N MET A 33 18.85 -7.02 -33.12
CA MET A 33 19.85 -6.13 -32.58
C MET A 33 21.04 -6.96 -32.08
N ILE A 34 22.22 -6.73 -32.59
CA ILE A 34 23.43 -7.49 -32.26
C ILE A 34 24.51 -6.55 -31.78
N GLN A 35 25.08 -6.84 -30.60
CA GLN A 35 26.24 -6.16 -30.05
C GLN A 35 27.49 -7.04 -30.15
N GLU A 36 28.65 -6.37 -30.12
CA GLU A 36 30.00 -6.95 -30.19
C GLU A 36 30.16 -7.84 -31.44
N THR A 37 29.80 -7.34 -32.62
CA THR A 37 29.89 -8.11 -33.87
C THR A 37 31.33 -8.49 -34.22
N LYS A 38 32.32 -7.67 -33.78
CA LYS A 38 33.75 -7.76 -34.13
C LYS A 38 33.99 -7.79 -35.65
N LYS A 39 33.20 -6.99 -36.36
CA LYS A 39 33.27 -6.84 -37.82
C LYS A 39 33.36 -5.39 -38.20
N GLU A 40 34.39 -5.07 -38.99
CA GLU A 40 34.60 -3.76 -39.59
C GLU A 40 33.56 -3.48 -40.68
N GLU A 41 33.24 -4.49 -41.50
CA GLU A 41 32.20 -4.39 -42.53
C GLU A 41 31.06 -5.41 -42.32
N CYS A 42 29.83 -4.91 -42.39
CA CYS A 42 28.60 -5.71 -42.37
C CYS A 42 27.92 -5.65 -43.76
N ASP A 43 28.47 -6.37 -44.74
CA ASP A 43 27.92 -6.43 -46.09
C ASP A 43 26.66 -7.32 -46.19
N ARG A 44 25.95 -7.25 -47.32
CA ARG A 44 24.72 -8.01 -47.56
C ARG A 44 24.92 -9.53 -47.39
N ARG A 45 26.10 -10.03 -47.77
CA ARG A 45 26.46 -11.45 -47.66
C ARG A 45 26.60 -11.86 -46.20
N PHE A 46 27.29 -11.05 -45.40
CA PHE A 46 27.44 -11.24 -43.96
C PHE A 46 26.08 -11.21 -43.26
N VAL A 47 25.27 -10.17 -43.49
CA VAL A 47 23.94 -10.04 -42.87
C VAL A 47 23.04 -11.23 -43.26
N GLY A 48 23.09 -11.70 -44.52
CA GLY A 48 22.39 -12.91 -44.96
C GLY A 48 22.89 -14.23 -44.34
N SER A 49 24.13 -14.24 -43.84
CA SER A 49 24.68 -15.35 -43.07
C SER A 49 24.26 -15.33 -41.59
N VAL A 50 23.71 -14.22 -41.10
CA VAL A 50 23.22 -14.06 -39.72
C VAL A 50 21.70 -14.18 -39.63
N TRP A 51 20.94 -13.64 -40.59
CA TRP A 51 19.47 -13.71 -40.56
C TRP A 51 18.82 -14.02 -41.91
N THR A 52 17.80 -14.88 -41.90
CA THR A 52 17.17 -15.47 -43.11
C THR A 52 16.03 -14.68 -43.72
N ALA A 53 15.65 -13.54 -43.16
CA ALA A 53 14.57 -12.73 -43.73
C ALA A 53 14.84 -12.39 -45.22
N ARG A 54 13.79 -12.51 -46.04
CA ARG A 54 13.85 -12.27 -47.50
C ARG A 54 14.06 -10.79 -47.81
N ASN A 55 13.30 -9.91 -47.16
CA ASN A 55 13.37 -8.45 -47.35
C ASN A 55 14.03 -7.83 -46.12
N LYS A 56 15.36 -7.91 -46.05
CA LYS A 56 16.14 -7.37 -44.94
C LYS A 56 16.83 -6.08 -45.34
N ASP A 57 16.79 -5.13 -44.44
CA ASP A 57 17.61 -3.93 -44.46
C ASP A 57 18.34 -3.79 -43.11
N TRP A 58 19.45 -3.06 -43.07
CA TRP A 58 20.31 -3.00 -41.89
C TRP A 58 21.07 -1.67 -41.76
N ALA A 59 21.48 -1.38 -40.53
CA ALA A 59 22.44 -0.33 -40.20
C ALA A 59 23.48 -0.91 -39.23
N ALA A 60 24.72 -0.45 -39.34
CA ALA A 60 25.80 -0.97 -38.52
C ALA A 60 26.76 0.14 -38.10
N LEU A 61 27.26 0.04 -36.86
CA LEU A 61 28.45 0.75 -36.41
C LEU A 61 29.62 -0.22 -36.49
N PRO A 62 30.68 0.06 -37.28
CA PRO A 62 31.84 -0.81 -37.42
C PRO A 62 32.52 -1.15 -36.08
N ALA A 63 33.12 -2.34 -35.99
CA ALA A 63 34.05 -2.65 -34.91
C ALA A 63 35.41 -1.95 -35.14
N CYS A 64 36.09 -1.57 -34.07
CA CYS A 64 37.47 -1.10 -34.12
C CYS A 64 38.40 -2.24 -33.69
N GLY A 65 39.05 -2.88 -34.67
CA GLY A 65 39.81 -4.11 -34.45
C GLY A 65 38.96 -5.23 -33.84
N ALA A 66 39.41 -5.82 -32.73
CA ALA A 66 38.70 -6.90 -32.04
C ALA A 66 37.62 -6.44 -31.05
N SER A 67 37.32 -5.14 -31.00
CA SER A 67 36.43 -4.53 -30.01
C SER A 67 35.21 -3.87 -30.65
N GLY A 68 34.05 -4.07 -30.02
CA GLY A 68 32.80 -3.41 -30.41
C GLY A 68 32.15 -3.96 -31.68
N GLY A 69 31.45 -3.08 -32.38
CA GLY A 69 30.60 -3.41 -33.52
C GLY A 69 29.14 -3.61 -33.11
N ILE A 70 28.24 -2.86 -33.74
CA ILE A 70 26.80 -2.88 -33.50
C ILE A 70 26.10 -3.12 -34.83
N LEU A 71 25.10 -4.00 -34.86
CA LEU A 71 24.34 -4.31 -36.06
C LEU A 71 22.85 -4.39 -35.73
N ILE A 72 22.02 -3.64 -36.45
CA ILE A 72 20.56 -3.73 -36.39
C ILE A 72 20.02 -4.13 -37.76
N ILE A 73 19.16 -5.15 -37.79
CA ILE A 73 18.59 -5.75 -39.01
C ILE A 73 17.07 -5.83 -38.85
N TRP A 74 16.28 -5.44 -39.85
CA TRP A 74 14.82 -5.49 -39.79
C TRP A 74 14.19 -5.98 -41.10
N ASP A 75 12.92 -6.40 -41.02
CA ASP A 75 12.11 -6.77 -42.19
C ASP A 75 11.52 -5.51 -42.83
N ALA A 76 12.08 -5.12 -43.98
CA ALA A 76 11.71 -3.90 -44.71
C ALA A 76 10.28 -3.92 -45.26
N LYS A 77 9.60 -5.07 -45.31
CA LYS A 77 8.15 -5.13 -45.63
C LYS A 77 7.26 -4.75 -44.45
N LYS A 78 7.74 -4.93 -43.22
CA LYS A 78 6.95 -4.67 -42.00
C LYS A 78 7.24 -3.30 -41.40
N LEU A 79 8.46 -2.80 -41.59
CA LEU A 79 8.94 -1.55 -41.02
C LEU A 79 9.66 -0.75 -42.11
N CYS A 80 9.11 0.41 -42.45
CA CYS A 80 9.72 1.33 -43.41
C CYS A 80 10.64 2.29 -42.66
N ARG A 81 11.91 2.39 -43.08
CA ARG A 81 12.88 3.31 -42.48
C ARG A 81 12.65 4.74 -42.98
N GLU A 82 12.71 5.71 -42.08
CA GLU A 82 12.73 7.14 -42.41
C GLU A 82 14.12 7.73 -42.24
N GLU A 83 14.79 7.41 -41.13
CA GLU A 83 16.03 8.05 -40.71
C GLU A 83 16.94 7.08 -39.94
N VAL A 84 18.26 7.26 -40.07
CA VAL A 84 19.28 6.50 -39.34
C VAL A 84 20.30 7.47 -38.75
N VAL A 85 20.60 7.32 -37.47
CA VAL A 85 21.59 8.13 -36.73
C VAL A 85 22.62 7.19 -36.11
N LEU A 86 23.89 7.43 -36.40
CA LEU A 86 25.02 6.67 -35.86
C LEU A 86 25.71 7.49 -34.77
N GLY A 87 25.82 6.94 -33.57
CA GLY A 87 26.61 7.49 -32.48
C GLY A 87 27.94 6.74 -32.31
N SER A 88 28.68 7.06 -31.25
CA SER A 88 29.91 6.35 -30.87
C SER A 88 29.61 5.03 -30.14
N PHE A 89 28.46 4.94 -29.48
CA PHE A 89 28.06 3.78 -28.68
C PHE A 89 26.70 3.21 -29.07
N SER A 90 26.05 3.78 -30.08
CA SER A 90 24.67 3.46 -30.44
C SER A 90 24.36 3.59 -31.93
N VAL A 91 23.31 2.89 -32.37
CA VAL A 91 22.71 3.06 -33.70
C VAL A 91 21.20 3.25 -33.50
N SER A 92 20.65 4.33 -34.05
CA SER A 92 19.24 4.70 -33.88
C SER A 92 18.53 4.77 -35.22
N ILE A 93 17.32 4.20 -35.31
CA ILE A 93 16.52 4.17 -36.54
C ILE A 93 15.11 4.66 -36.26
N LYS A 94 14.60 5.53 -37.13
CA LYS A 94 13.22 5.99 -37.15
C LYS A 94 12.40 5.15 -38.14
N PHE A 95 11.32 4.56 -37.67
CA PHE A 95 10.42 3.72 -38.47
C PHE A 95 9.04 4.36 -38.63
N ALA A 96 8.51 4.37 -39.85
CA ALA A 96 7.10 4.65 -40.13
C ALA A 96 6.24 3.41 -39.80
N LEU A 97 5.07 3.62 -39.21
CA LEU A 97 4.10 2.57 -38.90
C LEU A 97 2.76 2.88 -39.60
N ASP A 98 2.17 1.88 -40.28
CA ASP A 98 0.88 2.06 -40.97
C ASP A 98 -0.22 2.52 -39.99
N GLY A 99 -0.80 3.70 -40.25
CA GLY A 99 -1.89 4.27 -39.44
C GLY A 99 -1.47 4.85 -38.08
N CYS A 100 -0.18 5.03 -37.80
CA CYS A 100 0.36 5.65 -36.58
C CYS A 100 1.53 6.59 -36.92
N GLU A 101 1.86 7.50 -36.00
CA GLU A 101 3.08 8.32 -36.10
C GLU A 101 4.35 7.47 -35.90
N SER A 102 5.47 7.92 -36.49
CA SER A 102 6.75 7.21 -36.52
C SER A 102 7.33 6.96 -35.12
N VAL A 103 8.14 5.90 -35.00
CA VAL A 103 8.77 5.48 -33.74
C VAL A 103 10.28 5.32 -33.89
N TRP A 104 11.04 5.65 -32.85
CA TRP A 104 12.49 5.50 -32.80
C TRP A 104 12.90 4.23 -32.06
N LEU A 105 13.88 3.53 -32.63
CA LEU A 105 14.45 2.32 -32.06
C LEU A 105 15.98 2.41 -32.08
N SER A 106 16.60 2.37 -30.90
CA SER A 106 18.05 2.49 -30.72
C SER A 106 18.64 1.22 -30.14
N ILE A 107 19.78 0.79 -30.68
CA ILE A 107 20.61 -0.27 -30.14
C ILE A 107 21.85 0.34 -29.48
N VAL A 108 22.24 -0.17 -28.31
CA VAL A 108 23.40 0.34 -27.55
C VAL A 108 24.40 -0.75 -27.19
N TYR A 109 25.67 -0.35 -27.10
CA TYR A 109 26.76 -1.12 -26.48
C TYR A 109 27.60 -0.18 -25.60
N GLY A 110 27.31 -0.19 -24.29
CA GLY A 110 27.92 0.71 -23.32
C GLY A 110 29.39 0.36 -23.00
N PRO A 111 30.24 1.33 -22.64
CA PRO A 111 31.65 1.07 -22.33
C PRO A 111 31.86 0.43 -20.95
N ASN A 112 32.82 -0.50 -20.88
CA ASN A 112 33.29 -1.08 -19.62
C ASN A 112 34.17 -0.12 -18.80
N ASN A 113 34.84 0.83 -19.47
CA ASN A 113 35.69 1.84 -18.85
C ASN A 113 34.84 2.95 -18.21
N SER A 114 35.10 3.27 -16.94
CA SER A 114 34.39 4.32 -16.20
C SER A 114 34.58 5.73 -16.77
N ALA A 115 35.69 6.01 -17.45
CA ALA A 115 35.95 7.33 -18.06
C ALA A 115 34.97 7.61 -19.22
N LEU A 116 34.82 6.63 -20.13
CA LEU A 116 33.97 6.74 -21.33
C LEU A 116 32.46 6.67 -21.02
N ARG A 117 32.09 6.25 -19.81
CA ARG A 117 30.66 6.17 -19.43
C ARG A 117 29.98 7.54 -19.39
N LYS A 118 30.72 8.61 -19.11
CA LYS A 118 30.15 9.96 -19.12
C LYS A 118 29.71 10.34 -20.55
N ASP A 119 30.58 10.09 -21.52
CA ASP A 119 30.32 10.37 -22.93
C ASP A 119 29.16 9.50 -23.44
N PHE A 120 29.10 8.23 -23.02
CA PHE A 120 27.99 7.33 -23.31
C PHE A 120 26.64 7.88 -22.82
N TRP A 121 26.56 8.38 -21.58
CA TRP A 121 25.31 8.93 -21.07
C TRP A 121 24.93 10.25 -21.74
N MET A 122 25.91 11.10 -22.08
CA MET A 122 25.65 12.33 -22.84
C MET A 122 25.10 12.01 -24.23
N GLU A 123 25.73 11.09 -24.98
CA GLU A 123 25.24 10.65 -26.29
C GLU A 123 23.81 10.13 -26.23
N LEU A 124 23.50 9.26 -25.26
CA LEU A 124 22.14 8.73 -25.12
C LEU A 124 21.12 9.80 -24.72
N SER A 125 21.51 10.80 -23.93
CA SER A 125 20.65 11.93 -23.59
C SER A 125 20.34 12.79 -24.82
N ASP A 126 21.33 13.03 -25.69
CA ASP A 126 21.15 13.78 -26.94
C ASP A 126 20.23 13.02 -27.91
N ILE A 127 20.46 11.71 -28.08
CA ILE A 127 19.57 10.83 -28.86
C ILE A 127 18.16 10.82 -28.26
N GLY A 128 18.05 10.81 -26.93
CA GLY A 128 16.76 10.89 -26.24
C GLY A 128 16.00 12.19 -26.55
N GLY A 129 16.72 13.31 -26.68
CA GLY A 129 16.15 14.59 -27.12
C GLY A 129 15.64 14.54 -28.56
N LEU A 130 16.42 13.95 -29.48
CA LEU A 130 16.04 13.78 -30.89
C LEU A 130 14.86 12.81 -31.08
N ALA A 131 14.90 11.69 -30.37
CA ALA A 131 13.95 10.59 -30.51
C ALA A 131 12.63 10.81 -29.76
N TYR A 132 12.50 11.92 -29.02
CA TYR A 132 11.29 12.27 -28.29
C TYR A 132 10.13 12.57 -29.26
N PRO A 133 8.89 12.12 -28.98
CA PRO A 133 8.47 11.45 -27.76
C PRO A 133 8.49 9.91 -27.80
N ARG A 134 8.62 9.25 -28.96
CA ARG A 134 8.40 7.79 -29.11
C ARG A 134 9.70 7.03 -29.31
N TRP A 135 10.39 6.70 -28.22
CA TRP A 135 11.72 6.10 -28.27
C TRP A 135 11.78 4.77 -27.51
N CYS A 136 12.43 3.77 -28.10
CA CYS A 136 12.83 2.52 -27.45
C CYS A 136 14.33 2.32 -27.64
N VAL A 137 15.07 2.15 -26.55
CA VAL A 137 16.50 1.89 -26.54
C VAL A 137 16.78 0.53 -25.91
N GLY A 138 17.49 -0.35 -26.61
CA GLY A 138 17.74 -1.72 -26.19
C GLY A 138 19.17 -2.16 -26.41
N GLY A 139 19.71 -2.95 -25.49
CA GLY A 139 21.03 -3.54 -25.69
C GLY A 139 21.79 -3.78 -24.40
N ASP A 140 23.11 -3.89 -24.55
CA ASP A 140 24.04 -4.13 -23.46
C ASP A 140 24.57 -2.77 -22.95
N PHE A 141 24.14 -2.39 -21.74
CA PHE A 141 24.56 -1.13 -21.12
C PHE A 141 25.89 -1.28 -20.35
N ASN A 142 26.39 -2.51 -20.13
CA ASN A 142 27.55 -2.81 -19.30
C ASN A 142 27.51 -2.26 -17.85
N VAL A 143 26.32 -1.85 -17.39
CA VAL A 143 26.08 -1.29 -16.05
C VAL A 143 24.83 -1.91 -15.43
N ILE A 144 24.97 -2.37 -14.18
CA ILE A 144 23.81 -2.78 -13.37
C ILE A 144 23.14 -1.55 -12.76
N ARG A 145 21.83 -1.60 -12.58
CA ARG A 145 21.07 -0.50 -11.98
C ARG A 145 20.95 -0.66 -10.46
N ARG A 146 20.86 -1.90 -9.95
CA ARG A 146 20.64 -2.20 -8.52
C ARG A 146 21.56 -3.32 -8.04
N SER A 147 21.83 -3.37 -6.73
CA SER A 147 22.72 -4.37 -6.14
C SER A 147 22.15 -5.79 -6.24
N SER A 148 20.82 -5.90 -6.23
CA SER A 148 20.09 -7.16 -6.47
C SER A 148 20.22 -7.69 -7.89
N GLU A 149 20.68 -6.87 -8.85
CA GLU A 149 20.93 -7.29 -10.23
C GLU A 149 22.31 -7.96 -10.40
N LYS A 150 22.99 -8.28 -9.28
CA LYS A 150 24.21 -9.09 -9.23
C LYS A 150 24.02 -10.23 -8.22
N LEU A 151 24.44 -11.44 -8.59
CA LEU A 151 24.45 -12.58 -7.68
C LEU A 151 25.38 -12.31 -6.47
N GLY A 152 24.89 -12.52 -5.24
CA GLY A 152 25.61 -12.25 -3.99
C GLY A 152 25.46 -10.83 -3.43
N GLY A 153 24.79 -9.93 -4.15
CA GLY A 153 24.62 -8.53 -3.73
C GLY A 153 25.91 -7.70 -3.81
N SER A 154 25.78 -6.38 -3.93
CA SER A 154 26.92 -5.45 -3.90
C SER A 154 26.56 -4.17 -3.17
N ARG A 155 27.56 -3.39 -2.75
CA ARG A 155 27.33 -1.99 -2.34
C ARG A 155 26.88 -1.16 -3.55
N LEU A 156 26.11 -0.10 -3.30
CA LEU A 156 25.72 0.89 -4.31
C LEU A 156 26.98 1.59 -4.85
N THR A 157 27.12 1.68 -6.17
CA THR A 157 28.26 2.33 -6.86
C THR A 157 27.81 3.60 -7.58
N PRO A 158 28.71 4.57 -7.86
CA PRO A 158 28.37 5.77 -8.62
C PRO A 158 27.74 5.48 -9.99
N SER A 159 28.27 4.52 -10.76
CA SER A 159 27.72 4.18 -12.08
C SER A 159 26.28 3.64 -12.02
N MET A 160 25.88 2.98 -10.92
CA MET A 160 24.48 2.55 -10.73
C MET A 160 23.55 3.75 -10.57
N LYS A 161 24.06 4.81 -9.92
CA LYS A 161 23.33 6.05 -9.73
C LYS A 161 23.25 6.84 -11.03
N ASP A 162 24.34 6.97 -11.77
CA ASP A 162 24.34 7.66 -13.07
C ASP A 162 23.36 7.01 -14.06
N PHE A 163 23.29 5.67 -14.07
CA PHE A 163 22.32 4.95 -14.89
C PHE A 163 20.87 5.16 -14.43
N ASP A 164 20.62 5.15 -13.12
CA ASP A 164 19.28 5.43 -12.58
C ASP A 164 18.86 6.90 -12.81
N ASP A 165 19.83 7.82 -12.79
CA ASP A 165 19.65 9.24 -13.12
C ASP A 165 19.30 9.40 -14.61
N PHE A 166 20.04 8.77 -15.55
CA PHE A 166 19.71 8.75 -16.98
C PHE A 166 18.29 8.24 -17.27
N ILE A 167 17.91 7.07 -16.72
CA ILE A 167 16.56 6.50 -16.92
C ILE A 167 15.49 7.48 -16.43
N ARG A 168 15.75 8.15 -15.30
CA ARG A 168 14.82 9.10 -14.71
C ARG A 168 14.71 10.38 -15.55
N ASP A 169 15.84 10.91 -15.98
CA ASP A 169 15.93 12.22 -16.64
C ASP A 169 15.39 12.13 -18.08
N CYS A 170 15.58 10.99 -18.77
CA CYS A 170 14.97 10.70 -20.07
C CYS A 170 13.55 10.07 -19.98
N GLU A 171 12.97 10.00 -18.78
CA GLU A 171 11.61 9.47 -18.54
C GLU A 171 11.34 8.04 -19.05
N LEU A 172 12.39 7.20 -19.09
CA LEU A 172 12.33 5.86 -19.65
C LEU A 172 11.74 4.83 -18.68
N ILE A 173 11.11 3.80 -19.25
CA ILE A 173 10.50 2.68 -18.54
C ILE A 173 11.41 1.45 -18.65
N ASP A 174 11.91 0.99 -17.52
CA ASP A 174 12.60 -0.31 -17.38
C ASP A 174 11.61 -1.40 -17.00
N LEU A 175 11.27 -2.28 -17.94
CA LEU A 175 10.38 -3.42 -17.69
C LEU A 175 11.10 -4.52 -16.90
N PRO A 176 10.42 -5.19 -15.95
CA PRO A 176 10.94 -6.38 -15.31
C PRO A 176 11.32 -7.45 -16.34
N LEU A 177 12.50 -8.02 -16.17
CA LEU A 177 12.99 -9.13 -16.99
C LEU A 177 12.22 -10.42 -16.63
N ARG A 178 11.60 -11.07 -17.62
CA ARG A 178 10.89 -12.35 -17.43
C ARG A 178 11.78 -13.54 -17.73
N SER A 179 11.44 -14.67 -17.11
CA SER A 179 12.05 -15.98 -17.33
C SER A 179 13.49 -16.13 -16.81
N ALA A 180 14.22 -15.06 -16.48
CA ALA A 180 15.46 -15.09 -15.70
C ALA A 180 15.70 -13.77 -14.95
N SER A 181 16.61 -13.77 -13.96
CA SER A 181 16.97 -12.58 -13.16
C SER A 181 18.22 -11.86 -13.69
N PHE A 182 19.00 -12.50 -14.55
CA PHE A 182 20.29 -12.03 -15.05
C PHE A 182 20.38 -12.23 -16.57
N THR A 183 21.24 -11.47 -17.23
CA THR A 183 21.45 -11.52 -18.69
C THR A 183 22.91 -11.78 -19.06
N TRP A 184 23.81 -11.84 -18.09
CA TRP A 184 25.22 -12.15 -18.28
C TRP A 184 25.76 -13.03 -17.14
N SER A 185 26.68 -13.94 -17.46
CA SER A 185 27.43 -14.76 -16.50
C SER A 185 28.88 -14.86 -16.93
N ASN A 186 29.81 -14.85 -15.98
CA ASN A 186 31.23 -15.08 -16.26
C ASN A 186 31.57 -16.53 -16.65
N MET A 187 30.59 -17.45 -16.68
CA MET A 187 30.76 -18.84 -17.12
C MET A 187 31.73 -19.69 -16.29
N GLN A 188 32.02 -19.27 -15.05
CA GLN A 188 32.89 -20.01 -14.13
C GLN A 188 32.09 -20.98 -13.25
N GLU A 189 32.78 -21.91 -12.59
CA GLU A 189 32.20 -22.90 -11.68
C GLU A 189 31.37 -22.26 -10.54
N ASN A 190 31.87 -21.14 -10.00
CA ASN A 190 31.12 -20.23 -9.12
C ASN A 190 30.73 -18.97 -9.89
N PRO A 191 29.57 -18.96 -10.57
CA PRO A 191 29.28 -17.95 -11.56
C PRO A 191 28.93 -16.60 -10.93
N VAL A 192 29.55 -15.54 -11.44
CA VAL A 192 29.08 -14.17 -11.20
C VAL A 192 28.07 -13.82 -12.28
N CYS A 193 26.80 -13.65 -11.89
CA CYS A 193 25.72 -13.26 -12.80
C CYS A 193 25.35 -11.79 -12.63
N LYS A 194 25.07 -11.09 -13.74
CA LYS A 194 24.63 -9.68 -13.77
C LYS A 194 23.50 -9.47 -14.77
N ARG A 195 22.65 -8.45 -14.54
CA ARG A 195 21.69 -7.93 -15.54
C ARG A 195 22.29 -6.72 -16.24
N LEU A 196 22.91 -6.92 -17.39
CA LEU A 196 23.55 -5.85 -18.20
C LEU A 196 22.66 -5.43 -19.37
N ASP A 197 21.93 -6.38 -19.93
CA ASP A 197 21.12 -6.23 -21.12
C ASP A 197 19.68 -5.86 -20.76
N ARG A 198 19.13 -4.84 -21.41
CA ARG A 198 17.71 -4.44 -21.24
C ARG A 198 17.18 -3.59 -22.39
N PHE A 199 15.87 -3.55 -22.50
CA PHE A 199 15.09 -2.57 -23.24
C PHE A 199 14.52 -1.53 -22.27
N LEU A 200 14.66 -0.27 -22.64
CA LEU A 200 14.08 0.91 -22.00
C LEU A 200 13.27 1.66 -23.06
N TYR A 201 12.09 2.16 -22.73
CA TYR A 201 11.30 2.92 -23.71
C TYR A 201 10.51 4.06 -23.07
N SER A 202 10.19 5.07 -23.87
CA SER A 202 9.46 6.27 -23.46
C SER A 202 7.98 5.98 -23.21
N ASN A 203 7.26 6.92 -22.60
CA ASN A 203 5.85 6.73 -22.30
C ASN A 203 4.98 6.64 -23.55
N GLU A 204 5.32 7.43 -24.56
CA GLU A 204 4.55 7.52 -25.79
C GLU A 204 4.72 6.26 -26.64
N TRP A 205 5.84 5.52 -26.49
CA TRP A 205 5.96 4.15 -26.99
C TRP A 205 4.90 3.22 -26.38
N GLU A 206 4.63 3.32 -25.08
CA GLU A 206 3.63 2.49 -24.39
C GLU A 206 2.20 2.79 -24.86
N GLN A 207 1.91 4.01 -25.33
CA GLN A 207 0.59 4.34 -25.88
C GLN A 207 0.33 3.60 -27.20
N VAL A 208 1.36 3.46 -28.04
CA VAL A 208 1.29 2.70 -29.30
C VAL A 208 1.33 1.19 -29.02
N PHE A 209 2.13 0.76 -28.04
CA PHE A 209 2.34 -0.64 -27.69
C PHE A 209 2.00 -0.94 -26.21
N PRO A 210 0.71 -0.92 -25.82
CA PRO A 210 0.27 -1.01 -24.42
C PRO A 210 0.53 -2.37 -23.76
N GLN A 211 0.89 -3.41 -24.53
CA GLN A 211 1.24 -4.74 -24.04
C GLN A 211 2.67 -5.13 -24.42
N SER A 212 3.63 -4.26 -24.13
CA SER A 212 5.05 -4.57 -24.32
C SER A 212 5.56 -5.48 -23.19
N ILE A 213 6.19 -6.60 -23.54
CA ILE A 213 6.77 -7.55 -22.58
C ILE A 213 8.23 -7.79 -22.93
N GLN A 214 9.11 -7.63 -21.94
CA GLN A 214 10.52 -7.99 -22.02
C GLN A 214 10.77 -9.37 -21.37
N GLY A 215 11.60 -10.20 -21.99
CA GLY A 215 11.99 -11.52 -21.48
C GLY A 215 13.39 -11.95 -21.90
N VAL A 216 13.86 -13.06 -21.31
CA VAL A 216 15.14 -13.71 -21.64
C VAL A 216 14.89 -14.97 -22.45
N LEU A 217 15.66 -15.16 -23.51
CA LEU A 217 15.66 -16.35 -24.34
C LEU A 217 16.83 -17.29 -23.98
N PRO A 218 16.75 -18.58 -24.33
CA PRO A 218 17.83 -19.53 -24.10
C PRO A 218 19.13 -19.08 -24.78
N ARG A 219 20.26 -19.27 -24.09
CA ARG A 219 21.58 -18.87 -24.56
C ARG A 219 22.29 -20.05 -25.23
N TRP A 220 22.61 -19.93 -26.53
CA TRP A 220 23.19 -21.02 -27.31
C TRP A 220 24.72 -20.95 -27.44
N THR A 221 25.32 -19.75 -27.55
CA THR A 221 26.76 -19.59 -27.92
C THR A 221 27.50 -18.40 -27.31
N SER A 222 26.85 -17.60 -26.47
CA SER A 222 27.41 -16.40 -25.82
C SER A 222 27.45 -16.59 -24.30
N ASP A 223 28.17 -15.71 -23.58
CA ASP A 223 28.08 -15.53 -22.13
C ASP A 223 26.89 -14.62 -21.75
N HIS A 224 26.37 -13.83 -22.70
CA HIS A 224 25.10 -13.12 -22.60
C HIS A 224 23.92 -13.96 -23.07
N TRP A 225 22.81 -13.87 -22.32
CA TRP A 225 21.52 -14.38 -22.78
C TRP A 225 20.87 -13.38 -23.74
N PRO A 226 20.31 -13.84 -24.89
CA PRO A 226 19.50 -12.97 -25.73
C PRO A 226 18.26 -12.46 -24.97
N ILE A 227 17.92 -11.19 -25.17
CA ILE A 227 16.70 -10.59 -24.63
C ILE A 227 15.72 -10.30 -25.76
N VAL A 228 14.42 -10.33 -25.43
CA VAL A 228 13.34 -10.10 -26.39
C VAL A 228 12.35 -9.09 -25.85
N LEU A 229 11.88 -8.19 -26.72
CA LEU A 229 10.75 -7.30 -26.49
C LEU A 229 9.63 -7.68 -27.47
N GLU A 230 8.52 -8.19 -26.93
CA GLU A 230 7.30 -8.48 -27.69
C GLU A 230 6.26 -7.40 -27.43
N THR A 231 5.85 -6.69 -28.48
CA THR A 231 4.73 -5.76 -28.45
C THR A 231 3.46 -6.46 -28.93
N ASN A 232 2.44 -6.51 -28.06
CA ASN A 232 1.12 -7.13 -28.28
C ASN A 232 1.14 -8.66 -28.49
N PRO A 233 1.58 -9.44 -27.50
CA PRO A 233 1.89 -10.87 -27.68
C PRO A 233 0.67 -11.77 -27.94
N PHE A 234 -0.57 -11.40 -27.57
CA PHE A 234 -1.75 -12.26 -27.78
C PHE A 234 -3.09 -11.50 -27.84
N LYS A 235 -4.00 -11.88 -28.76
CA LYS A 235 -5.43 -11.56 -28.68
C LYS A 235 -6.15 -12.64 -27.86
N TRP A 236 -6.37 -12.40 -26.58
CA TRP A 236 -7.26 -13.24 -25.76
C TRP A 236 -8.71 -12.82 -26.06
N GLY A 237 -9.63 -13.78 -26.23
CA GLY A 237 -11.02 -13.54 -26.65
C GLY A 237 -11.83 -12.53 -25.80
N PRO A 238 -13.14 -12.38 -26.03
CA PRO A 238 -13.92 -11.27 -25.48
C PRO A 238 -13.82 -11.15 -23.96
N THR A 239 -13.65 -9.92 -23.47
CA THR A 239 -13.57 -9.62 -22.03
C THR A 239 -14.96 -9.47 -21.42
N PRO A 240 -15.17 -9.87 -20.15
CA PRO A 240 -16.46 -9.71 -19.48
C PRO A 240 -16.80 -8.24 -19.29
N PHE A 241 -18.10 -7.94 -19.32
CA PHE A 241 -18.63 -6.60 -19.04
C PHE A 241 -18.19 -6.07 -17.68
N ARG A 242 -17.84 -4.79 -17.63
CA ARG A 242 -17.55 -4.05 -16.39
C ARG A 242 -18.18 -2.67 -16.49
N PHE A 243 -18.83 -2.25 -15.41
CA PHE A 243 -19.44 -0.95 -15.30
C PHE A 243 -18.37 0.14 -15.16
N GLU A 244 -18.47 1.18 -15.98
CA GLU A 244 -17.56 2.32 -15.94
C GLU A 244 -18.19 3.46 -15.14
N ASN A 245 -17.51 3.92 -14.10
CA ASN A 245 -18.10 4.90 -13.18
C ASN A 245 -18.33 6.28 -13.84
N MET A 246 -17.68 6.56 -14.98
CA MET A 246 -17.93 7.76 -15.78
C MET A 246 -19.39 7.85 -16.25
N TRP A 247 -20.07 6.72 -16.42
CA TRP A 247 -21.48 6.68 -16.86
C TRP A 247 -22.43 7.34 -15.86
N LEU A 248 -22.09 7.35 -14.57
CA LEU A 248 -22.91 7.97 -13.52
C LEU A 248 -22.97 9.50 -13.61
N GLN A 249 -22.01 10.12 -14.31
CA GLN A 249 -21.93 11.56 -14.49
C GLN A 249 -22.80 12.05 -15.67
N HIS A 250 -23.30 11.14 -16.51
CA HIS A 250 -24.08 11.53 -17.68
C HIS A 250 -25.54 11.84 -17.28
N PRO A 251 -26.11 13.01 -17.62
CA PRO A 251 -27.47 13.40 -17.20
C PRO A 251 -28.55 12.35 -17.55
N SER A 252 -28.49 11.80 -18.76
CA SER A 252 -29.45 10.79 -19.23
C SER A 252 -29.31 9.40 -18.61
N PHE A 253 -28.32 9.17 -17.73
CA PHE A 253 -28.14 7.87 -17.08
C PHE A 253 -29.33 7.55 -16.15
N LYS A 254 -29.88 8.53 -15.43
CA LYS A 254 -30.98 8.30 -14.48
C LYS A 254 -32.36 8.22 -15.15
N GLU A 255 -32.55 8.89 -16.29
CA GLU A 255 -33.83 9.01 -16.99
C GLU A 255 -34.23 7.77 -17.80
N ARG A 256 -33.28 6.93 -18.24
CA ARG A 256 -33.53 5.83 -19.21
C ARG A 256 -33.59 4.41 -18.64
N ASN A 257 -33.62 4.24 -17.33
CA ASN A 257 -33.52 2.91 -16.73
C ASN A 257 -34.89 2.35 -16.32
N GLY A 258 -35.43 1.47 -17.17
CA GLY A 258 -36.63 0.67 -16.91
C GLY A 258 -36.46 -0.28 -15.72
N TRP A 259 -36.53 0.28 -14.51
CA TRP A 259 -36.46 -0.44 -13.24
C TRP A 259 -37.79 -1.11 -12.85
N GLU A 260 -38.82 -1.05 -13.70
CA GLU A 260 -40.15 -1.61 -13.46
C GLU A 260 -40.29 -3.06 -13.96
N GLY A 261 -41.08 -3.89 -13.26
CA GLY A 261 -41.69 -5.10 -13.84
C GLY A 261 -41.14 -6.53 -13.60
N HIS A 262 -39.91 -6.78 -13.11
CA HIS A 262 -39.39 -8.19 -13.01
C HIS A 262 -38.47 -8.53 -11.80
N LYS A 263 -38.21 -9.83 -11.54
CA LYS A 263 -37.24 -10.33 -10.51
C LYS A 263 -35.85 -9.68 -10.68
N PHE A 264 -35.23 -9.22 -9.59
CA PHE A 264 -34.03 -8.34 -9.57
C PHE A 264 -32.87 -8.73 -10.49
N MET A 265 -32.49 -10.01 -10.54
CA MET A 265 -31.35 -10.45 -11.37
C MET A 265 -31.62 -10.30 -12.88
N ARG A 266 -32.87 -10.49 -13.32
CA ARG A 266 -33.27 -10.22 -14.71
C ARG A 266 -33.23 -8.72 -15.03
N LYS A 267 -33.57 -7.86 -14.06
CA LYS A 267 -33.43 -6.40 -14.19
C LYS A 267 -31.96 -6.00 -14.43
N LEU A 268 -31.02 -6.53 -13.63
CA LEU A 268 -29.59 -6.23 -13.83
C LEU A 268 -29.06 -6.70 -15.18
N GLN A 269 -29.51 -7.87 -15.67
CA GLN A 269 -29.13 -8.35 -17.00
C GLN A 269 -29.67 -7.46 -18.12
N PHE A 270 -30.92 -7.01 -18.01
CA PHE A 270 -31.54 -6.08 -18.96
C PHE A 270 -30.84 -4.72 -18.97
N VAL A 271 -30.59 -4.14 -17.79
CA VAL A 271 -29.83 -2.88 -17.66
C VAL A 271 -28.44 -3.02 -18.27
N LYS A 272 -27.75 -4.14 -18.04
CA LYS A 272 -26.45 -4.42 -18.66
C LYS A 272 -26.50 -4.45 -20.19
N ALA A 273 -27.55 -5.03 -20.79
CA ALA A 273 -27.71 -5.03 -22.24
C ALA A 273 -27.91 -3.61 -22.79
N LYS A 274 -28.83 -2.83 -22.20
CA LYS A 274 -29.08 -1.43 -22.57
C LYS A 274 -27.85 -0.55 -22.40
N LEU A 275 -27.09 -0.72 -21.32
CA LEU A 275 -25.86 0.05 -21.09
C LEU A 275 -24.77 -0.24 -22.12
N LYS A 276 -24.66 -1.48 -22.61
CA LYS A 276 -23.69 -1.81 -23.67
C LYS A 276 -24.03 -1.11 -24.98
N GLU A 277 -25.30 -1.13 -25.35
CA GLU A 277 -25.81 -0.47 -26.55
C GLU A 277 -25.65 1.06 -26.44
N TRP A 278 -26.07 1.63 -25.31
CA TRP A 278 -25.91 3.06 -25.02
C TRP A 278 -24.43 3.48 -25.00
N ASN A 279 -23.53 2.67 -24.44
CA ASN A 279 -22.10 2.98 -24.44
C ASN A 279 -21.55 3.07 -25.88
N LYS A 280 -21.96 2.13 -26.75
CA LYS A 280 -21.56 2.14 -28.17
C LYS A 280 -22.12 3.36 -28.91
N ALA A 281 -23.38 3.72 -28.66
CA ALA A 281 -24.07 4.82 -29.35
C ALA A 281 -23.63 6.22 -28.88
N THR A 282 -23.41 6.41 -27.57
CA THR A 282 -23.17 7.74 -26.98
C THR A 282 -21.70 8.08 -26.83
N PHE A 283 -20.86 7.11 -26.44
CA PHE A 283 -19.44 7.38 -26.13
C PHE A 283 -18.50 6.98 -27.25
N GLY A 284 -18.82 5.92 -28.03
CA GLY A 284 -17.99 5.47 -29.15
C GLY A 284 -16.51 5.28 -28.77
N GLU A 285 -15.60 5.60 -29.69
CA GLU A 285 -14.17 5.64 -29.41
C GLU A 285 -13.80 7.05 -28.88
N LEU A 286 -13.77 7.22 -27.55
CA LEU A 286 -13.48 8.50 -26.87
C LEU A 286 -12.26 9.23 -27.46
N SER A 287 -11.22 8.48 -27.84
CA SER A 287 -10.00 9.00 -28.44
C SER A 287 -10.22 9.67 -29.79
N LYS A 288 -11.16 9.16 -30.61
CA LYS A 288 -11.52 9.75 -31.90
C LYS A 288 -12.25 11.08 -31.69
N ARG A 289 -13.27 11.10 -30.84
CA ARG A 289 -14.06 12.30 -30.53
C ARG A 289 -13.20 13.43 -29.94
N LYS A 290 -12.22 13.08 -29.09
CA LYS A 290 -11.24 14.05 -28.57
C LYS A 290 -10.35 14.62 -29.66
N LYS A 291 -9.91 13.80 -30.61
CA LYS A 291 -9.10 14.24 -31.75
C LYS A 291 -9.89 15.20 -32.64
N ASP A 292 -11.17 14.89 -32.89
CA ASP A 292 -12.07 15.74 -33.67
C ASP A 292 -12.26 17.12 -33.01
N ILE A 293 -12.55 17.17 -31.70
CA ILE A 293 -12.70 18.44 -30.96
C ILE A 293 -11.40 19.25 -30.90
N LEU A 294 -10.24 18.58 -30.76
CA LEU A 294 -8.95 19.27 -30.81
C LEU A 294 -8.66 19.84 -32.20
N SER A 295 -9.06 19.14 -33.26
CA SER A 295 -8.97 19.65 -34.63
C SER A 295 -9.86 20.87 -34.84
N ASP A 296 -11.09 20.87 -34.33
CA ASP A 296 -11.99 22.02 -34.37
C ASP A 296 -11.38 23.23 -33.64
N LEU A 297 -10.76 23.02 -32.47
CA LEU A 297 -10.11 24.09 -31.71
C LEU A 297 -8.90 24.68 -32.43
N VAL A 298 -8.08 23.84 -33.06
CA VAL A 298 -6.96 24.29 -33.90
C VAL A 298 -7.47 25.09 -35.10
N ASN A 299 -8.57 24.67 -35.73
CA ASN A 299 -9.18 25.42 -36.82
C ASN A 299 -9.69 26.81 -36.37
N PHE A 300 -10.30 26.90 -35.18
CA PHE A 300 -10.69 28.20 -34.62
C PHE A 300 -9.47 29.10 -34.32
N ASP A 301 -8.37 28.52 -33.82
CA ASP A 301 -7.13 29.26 -33.56
C ASP A 301 -6.51 29.78 -34.87
N SER A 302 -6.58 29.01 -35.97
CA SER A 302 -6.15 29.46 -37.31
C SER A 302 -7.03 30.58 -37.87
N LEU A 303 -8.36 30.45 -37.76
CA LEU A 303 -9.29 31.49 -38.22
C LEU A 303 -9.15 32.81 -37.44
N GLU A 304 -8.81 32.72 -36.15
CA GLU A 304 -8.52 33.89 -35.31
C GLU A 304 -7.28 34.67 -35.81
N GLN A 305 -6.28 33.97 -36.35
CA GLN A 305 -5.06 34.58 -36.90
C GLN A 305 -5.29 35.28 -38.24
N GLU A 306 -6.29 34.85 -39.01
CA GLU A 306 -6.57 35.37 -40.37
C GLU A 306 -7.56 36.57 -40.39
N GLY A 307 -8.32 36.79 -39.31
CA GLY A 307 -9.27 37.92 -39.29
C GLY A 307 -10.13 38.09 -38.03
N GLY A 308 -9.80 37.41 -36.92
CA GLY A 308 -10.65 37.40 -35.71
C GLY A 308 -11.88 36.51 -35.85
N LEU A 309 -12.49 36.14 -34.71
CA LEU A 309 -13.65 35.24 -34.68
C LEU A 309 -14.98 36.02 -34.62
N SER A 310 -15.98 35.59 -35.38
CA SER A 310 -17.35 36.09 -35.25
C SER A 310 -17.96 35.68 -33.89
N HIS A 311 -19.00 36.39 -33.45
CA HIS A 311 -19.69 36.10 -32.19
C HIS A 311 -20.25 34.67 -32.12
N GLU A 312 -20.65 34.11 -33.27
CA GLU A 312 -21.17 32.75 -33.38
C GLU A 312 -20.04 31.70 -33.26
N LEU A 313 -18.88 31.94 -33.89
CA LEU A 313 -17.70 31.07 -33.76
C LEU A 313 -17.10 31.12 -32.35
N LEU A 314 -17.16 32.28 -31.67
CA LEU A 314 -16.78 32.42 -30.26
C LEU A 314 -17.67 31.56 -29.34
N ALA A 315 -19.00 31.58 -29.55
CA ALA A 315 -19.93 30.74 -28.79
C ALA A 315 -19.68 29.25 -29.04
N GLN A 316 -19.43 28.85 -30.29
CA GLN A 316 -19.07 27.47 -30.64
C GLN A 316 -17.73 27.04 -30.01
N ARG A 317 -16.73 27.92 -29.98
CA ARG A 317 -15.43 27.66 -29.33
C ARG A 317 -15.59 27.44 -27.82
N VAL A 318 -16.40 28.26 -27.15
CA VAL A 318 -16.70 28.07 -25.71
C VAL A 318 -17.41 26.73 -25.47
N LEU A 319 -18.37 26.38 -26.32
CA LEU A 319 -19.08 25.10 -26.24
C LEU A 319 -18.12 23.91 -26.45
N ARG A 320 -17.27 23.94 -27.49
CA ARG A 320 -16.26 22.92 -27.76
C ARG A 320 -15.21 22.79 -26.66
N LYS A 321 -14.79 23.91 -26.05
CA LYS A 321 -13.93 23.91 -24.86
C LYS A 321 -14.61 23.23 -23.67
N GLY A 322 -15.89 23.53 -23.42
CA GLY A 322 -16.69 22.86 -22.38
C GLY A 322 -16.83 21.35 -22.63
N GLU A 323 -17.10 20.94 -23.87
CA GLU A 323 -17.13 19.51 -24.25
C GLU A 323 -15.77 18.82 -24.05
N LEU A 324 -14.67 19.50 -24.37
CA LEU A 324 -13.32 18.99 -24.15
C LEU A 324 -13.01 18.81 -22.65
N GLU A 325 -13.36 19.78 -21.82
CA GLU A 325 -13.19 19.70 -20.36
C GLU A 325 -13.97 18.52 -19.77
N GLU A 326 -15.22 18.32 -20.20
CA GLU A 326 -16.04 17.20 -19.76
C GLU A 326 -15.45 15.85 -20.21
N LEU A 327 -14.93 15.75 -21.44
CA LEU A 327 -14.28 14.55 -21.96
C LEU A 327 -12.98 14.23 -21.19
N ILE A 328 -12.16 15.23 -20.88
CA ILE A 328 -10.92 15.07 -20.10
C ILE A 328 -11.26 14.55 -18.70
N LEU A 329 -12.28 15.12 -18.05
CA LEU A 329 -12.73 14.66 -16.73
C LEU A 329 -13.21 13.20 -16.77
N ARG A 330 -13.95 12.81 -17.81
CA ARG A 330 -14.43 11.43 -18.00
C ARG A 330 -13.26 10.46 -18.24
N GLU A 331 -12.28 10.83 -19.07
CA GLU A 331 -11.05 10.04 -19.27
C GLU A 331 -10.29 9.86 -17.95
N GLU A 332 -10.19 10.93 -17.14
CA GLU A 332 -9.57 10.85 -15.81
C GLU A 332 -10.29 9.85 -14.90
N ILE A 333 -11.63 9.91 -14.81
CA ILE A 333 -12.43 8.97 -14.02
C ILE A 333 -12.19 7.53 -14.49
N HIS A 334 -12.22 7.30 -15.80
CA HIS A 334 -11.99 5.99 -16.42
C HIS A 334 -10.60 5.43 -16.07
N TRP A 335 -9.54 6.21 -16.27
CA TRP A 335 -8.17 5.77 -15.98
C TRP A 335 -7.91 5.62 -14.48
N ARG A 336 -8.48 6.49 -13.65
CA ARG A 336 -8.40 6.38 -12.18
C ARG A 336 -9.05 5.08 -11.68
N GLN A 337 -10.24 4.73 -12.20
CA GLN A 337 -10.93 3.47 -11.88
C GLN A 337 -10.08 2.25 -12.27
N LYS A 338 -9.43 2.27 -13.43
CA LYS A 338 -8.50 1.22 -13.88
C LYS A 338 -7.20 1.17 -13.07
N ALA A 339 -6.63 2.32 -12.72
CA ALA A 339 -5.41 2.45 -11.94
C ALA A 339 -5.59 2.03 -10.47
N ARG A 340 -6.83 2.07 -9.93
CA ARG A 340 -7.18 1.83 -8.52
C ARG A 340 -6.23 2.58 -7.56
N VAL A 341 -6.07 3.87 -7.81
CA VAL A 341 -5.30 4.79 -6.98
C VAL A 341 -6.28 5.55 -6.09
N LYS A 342 -6.12 5.44 -4.76
CA LYS A 342 -7.09 5.95 -3.77
C LYS A 342 -6.75 7.31 -3.16
N TRP A 343 -5.54 7.84 -3.40
CA TRP A 343 -5.02 9.01 -2.69
C TRP A 343 -5.03 10.29 -3.52
N VAL A 344 -5.25 10.21 -4.83
CA VAL A 344 -5.39 11.40 -5.70
C VAL A 344 -6.85 11.86 -5.69
N LYS A 345 -7.07 13.16 -5.53
CA LYS A 345 -8.40 13.78 -5.60
C LYS A 345 -8.72 14.22 -7.03
N GLU A 346 -10.01 14.35 -7.36
CA GLU A 346 -10.46 14.83 -8.67
C GLU A 346 -9.94 16.25 -8.94
N GLY A 347 -9.43 16.49 -10.16
CA GLY A 347 -8.92 17.81 -10.59
C GLY A 347 -7.41 18.02 -10.47
N ASP A 348 -6.64 17.01 -10.06
CA ASP A 348 -5.16 17.04 -10.12
C ASP A 348 -4.61 16.73 -11.55
N CYS A 349 -5.51 16.54 -12.53
CA CYS A 349 -5.26 16.36 -13.97
C CYS A 349 -4.00 15.54 -14.31
N ASN A 350 -4.02 14.23 -14.03
CA ASN A 350 -2.88 13.36 -14.32
C ASN A 350 -3.27 11.99 -14.89
N SER A 351 -4.00 12.01 -16.00
CA SER A 351 -4.37 10.82 -16.76
C SER A 351 -3.15 9.99 -17.18
N LYS A 352 -2.02 10.64 -17.54
CA LYS A 352 -0.75 9.96 -17.87
C LYS A 352 -0.24 9.07 -16.73
N PHE A 353 -0.25 9.56 -15.49
CA PHE A 353 0.12 8.76 -14.31
C PHE A 353 -0.81 7.56 -14.10
N PHE A 354 -2.13 7.78 -14.16
CA PHE A 354 -3.10 6.70 -13.96
C PHE A 354 -3.00 5.62 -15.04
N HIS A 355 -2.87 6.04 -16.31
CA HIS A 355 -2.65 5.15 -17.45
C HIS A 355 -1.45 4.22 -17.20
N LYS A 356 -0.31 4.81 -16.79
CA LYS A 356 0.92 4.07 -16.53
C LYS A 356 0.80 3.09 -15.36
N VAL A 357 0.19 3.50 -14.25
CA VAL A 357 -0.06 2.61 -13.10
C VAL A 357 -0.97 1.44 -13.50
N ALA A 358 -1.97 1.69 -14.35
CA ALA A 358 -2.87 0.65 -14.85
C ALA A 358 -2.13 -0.35 -15.74
N ASN A 359 -1.31 0.13 -16.69
CA ASN A 359 -0.55 -0.72 -17.62
C ASN A 359 0.54 -1.52 -16.90
N GLY A 360 1.33 -0.91 -16.01
CA GLY A 360 2.32 -1.63 -15.21
C GLY A 360 1.70 -2.75 -14.37
N ARG A 361 0.50 -2.54 -13.81
CA ARG A 361 -0.26 -3.59 -13.11
C ARG A 361 -0.77 -4.68 -14.05
N ARG A 362 -1.23 -4.33 -15.25
CA ARG A 362 -1.67 -5.28 -16.27
C ARG A 362 -0.52 -6.17 -16.70
N ASN A 363 0.63 -5.58 -17.01
CA ASN A 363 1.85 -6.30 -17.39
C ASN A 363 2.27 -7.26 -16.28
N ARG A 364 2.37 -6.80 -15.02
CA ARG A 364 2.74 -7.68 -13.90
C ARG A 364 1.79 -8.88 -13.69
N LYS A 365 0.50 -8.74 -14.02
CA LYS A 365 -0.50 -9.80 -13.87
C LYS A 365 -0.57 -10.75 -15.07
N PHE A 366 0.03 -10.39 -16.20
CA PHE A 366 -0.07 -11.16 -17.43
C PHE A 366 0.69 -12.49 -17.30
N ILE A 367 -0.02 -13.60 -17.46
CA ILE A 367 0.54 -14.95 -17.43
C ILE A 367 0.95 -15.35 -18.85
N LYS A 368 2.26 -15.42 -19.13
CA LYS A 368 2.80 -15.81 -20.45
C LYS A 368 3.08 -17.31 -20.52
N GLU A 369 3.66 -17.86 -19.47
CA GLU A 369 4.06 -19.26 -19.35
C GLU A 369 3.65 -19.79 -17.98
N LEU A 370 3.40 -21.10 -17.90
CA LEU A 370 3.01 -21.79 -16.68
C LEU A 370 3.66 -23.18 -16.63
N GLU A 371 4.27 -23.53 -15.50
CA GLU A 371 4.83 -24.86 -15.24
C GLU A 371 3.80 -25.72 -14.49
N ASN A 372 3.55 -26.94 -14.98
CA ASN A 372 2.62 -27.89 -14.34
C ASN A 372 3.30 -28.68 -13.19
N GLU A 373 2.54 -29.57 -12.52
CA GLU A 373 3.07 -30.41 -11.42
C GLU A 373 4.21 -31.35 -11.87
N ASN A 374 4.24 -31.75 -13.14
CA ASN A 374 5.24 -32.65 -13.72
C ASN A 374 6.48 -31.91 -14.28
N GLY A 375 6.59 -30.58 -14.10
CA GLY A 375 7.70 -29.77 -14.60
C GLY A 375 7.63 -29.41 -16.09
N LEU A 376 6.53 -29.74 -16.79
CA LEU A 376 6.32 -29.35 -18.19
C LEU A 376 5.89 -27.89 -18.29
N MET A 377 6.54 -27.15 -19.19
CA MET A 377 6.26 -25.74 -19.46
C MET A 377 5.16 -25.58 -20.51
N MET A 378 4.08 -24.92 -20.14
CA MET A 378 2.99 -24.51 -21.02
C MET A 378 3.20 -23.07 -21.47
N ASN A 379 3.17 -22.85 -22.78
CA ASN A 379 3.39 -21.54 -23.41
C ASN A 379 2.23 -21.11 -24.35
N ASN A 380 1.19 -21.94 -24.47
CA ASN A 380 0.04 -21.66 -25.32
C ASN A 380 -1.20 -21.31 -24.47
N SER A 381 -2.09 -20.46 -25.01
CA SER A 381 -3.24 -19.93 -24.26
C SER A 381 -4.23 -21.03 -23.84
N GLU A 382 -4.41 -22.09 -24.61
CA GLU A 382 -5.40 -23.13 -24.32
C GLU A 382 -4.93 -24.10 -23.23
N SER A 383 -3.70 -24.58 -23.35
CA SER A 383 -3.05 -25.45 -22.35
C SER A 383 -2.94 -24.77 -21.00
N ILE A 384 -2.49 -23.50 -20.96
CA ILE A 384 -2.45 -22.71 -19.72
C ILE A 384 -3.84 -22.65 -19.07
N LYS A 385 -4.90 -22.42 -19.85
CA LYS A 385 -6.25 -22.36 -19.29
C LYS A 385 -6.74 -23.73 -18.80
N GLU A 386 -6.44 -24.81 -19.50
CA GLU A 386 -6.84 -26.18 -19.11
C GLU A 386 -6.14 -26.64 -17.84
N GLU A 387 -4.84 -26.41 -17.72
CA GLU A 387 -4.08 -26.74 -16.52
C GLU A 387 -4.61 -25.99 -15.29
N ILE A 388 -4.91 -24.70 -15.47
CA ILE A 388 -5.53 -23.90 -14.41
C ILE A 388 -6.90 -24.46 -14.01
N LEU A 389 -7.71 -24.93 -14.95
CA LEU A 389 -9.01 -25.52 -14.64
C LEU A 389 -8.87 -26.84 -13.88
N ARG A 390 -8.06 -27.78 -14.38
CA ARG A 390 -7.78 -29.06 -13.70
C ARG A 390 -7.32 -28.85 -12.27
N TYR A 391 -6.46 -27.86 -12.06
CA TYR A 391 -5.97 -27.50 -10.73
C TYR A 391 -7.09 -27.07 -9.78
N PHE A 392 -8.00 -26.20 -10.22
CA PHE A 392 -9.10 -25.71 -9.37
C PHE A 392 -10.21 -26.75 -9.18
N GLU A 393 -10.45 -27.62 -10.16
CA GLU A 393 -11.34 -28.79 -10.01
C GLU A 393 -10.84 -29.72 -8.90
N LYS A 394 -9.55 -30.08 -8.93
CA LYS A 394 -8.91 -30.88 -7.86
C LYS A 394 -8.92 -30.14 -6.51
N LEU A 395 -8.70 -28.83 -6.51
CA LEU A 395 -8.64 -28.04 -5.28
C LEU A 395 -9.99 -27.98 -4.56
N TYR A 396 -11.09 -27.74 -5.28
CA TYR A 396 -12.42 -27.52 -4.69
C TYR A 396 -13.27 -28.78 -4.55
N ALA A 397 -12.75 -29.95 -4.97
CA ALA A 397 -13.37 -31.23 -4.72
C ALA A 397 -13.14 -31.69 -3.27
N SER A 398 -14.23 -32.02 -2.57
CA SER A 398 -14.18 -32.73 -1.28
C SER A 398 -13.64 -34.15 -1.45
N PRO A 399 -12.79 -34.63 -0.53
CA PRO A 399 -12.42 -36.04 -0.49
C PRO A 399 -13.65 -36.91 -0.13
N PRO A 400 -13.75 -38.14 -0.65
CA PRO A 400 -14.80 -39.08 -0.27
C PRO A 400 -14.62 -39.54 1.18
N GLY A 401 -15.70 -39.54 1.97
CA GLY A 401 -15.71 -40.00 3.36
C GLY A 401 -16.89 -39.44 4.17
N GLU A 402 -17.21 -40.07 5.30
CA GLU A 402 -18.23 -39.56 6.22
C GLU A 402 -17.72 -38.36 7.05
N PRO A 403 -18.60 -37.39 7.37
CA PRO A 403 -18.23 -36.24 8.16
C PRO A 403 -17.98 -36.62 9.63
N TRP A 404 -16.83 -36.20 10.16
CA TRP A 404 -16.48 -36.40 11.57
C TRP A 404 -17.23 -35.42 12.48
N ARG A 405 -17.73 -35.92 13.62
CA ARG A 405 -18.24 -35.10 14.72
C ARG A 405 -17.21 -35.06 15.85
N VAL A 406 -17.07 -33.89 16.47
CA VAL A 406 -16.16 -33.67 17.61
C VAL A 406 -16.98 -33.46 18.87
N GLU A 407 -16.63 -34.17 19.94
CA GLU A 407 -17.27 -34.11 21.25
C GLU A 407 -16.21 -33.90 22.37
N GLY A 408 -16.64 -33.54 23.58
CA GLY A 408 -15.77 -33.45 24.75
C GLY A 408 -14.85 -32.22 24.83
N LEU A 409 -15.01 -31.24 23.93
CA LEU A 409 -14.39 -29.92 24.03
C LEU A 409 -15.32 -28.97 24.79
N ASP A 410 -14.76 -28.05 25.58
CA ASP A 410 -15.49 -26.81 25.88
C ASP A 410 -15.67 -26.09 24.55
N TRP A 411 -16.89 -25.69 24.20
CA TRP A 411 -17.22 -24.98 22.97
C TRP A 411 -17.48 -23.48 23.17
N SER A 412 -17.66 -23.06 24.43
CA SER A 412 -18.05 -21.70 24.86
C SER A 412 -19.12 -21.12 23.92
N PRO A 413 -20.35 -21.66 23.93
CA PRO A 413 -21.39 -21.25 22.99
C PRO A 413 -21.76 -19.78 23.21
N ILE A 414 -22.26 -19.13 22.16
CA ILE A 414 -22.81 -17.78 22.26
C ILE A 414 -24.03 -17.76 23.19
N SER A 415 -24.29 -16.60 23.81
CA SER A 415 -25.49 -16.43 24.63
C SER A 415 -26.78 -16.58 23.80
N GLY A 416 -27.85 -17.06 24.43
CA GLY A 416 -29.16 -17.22 23.77
C GLY A 416 -29.71 -15.91 23.21
N GLU A 417 -29.48 -14.79 23.90
CA GLU A 417 -29.82 -13.44 23.42
C GLU A 417 -29.03 -13.08 22.14
N SER A 418 -27.72 -13.37 22.10
CA SER A 418 -26.89 -13.17 20.92
C SER A 418 -27.35 -14.03 19.74
N ALA A 419 -27.72 -15.29 19.98
CA ALA A 419 -28.24 -16.18 18.94
C ALA A 419 -29.54 -15.62 18.33
N LEU A 420 -30.51 -15.23 19.16
CA LEU A 420 -31.79 -14.64 18.71
C LEU A 420 -31.56 -13.33 17.92
N ARG A 421 -30.67 -12.47 18.41
CA ARG A 421 -30.33 -11.20 17.76
C ARG A 421 -29.73 -11.39 16.36
N MET A 422 -28.94 -12.44 16.15
CA MET A 422 -28.36 -12.75 14.82
C MET A 422 -29.41 -13.21 13.81
N GLU A 423 -30.52 -13.78 14.27
CA GLU A 423 -31.61 -14.31 13.44
C GLU A 423 -32.77 -13.32 13.25
N SER A 424 -32.67 -12.12 13.81
CA SER A 424 -33.65 -11.05 13.65
C SER A 424 -33.86 -10.66 12.17
N PRO A 425 -35.04 -10.14 11.79
CA PRO A 425 -35.24 -9.58 10.45
C PRO A 425 -34.21 -8.50 10.12
N PHE A 426 -33.76 -8.43 8.85
CA PHE A 426 -32.82 -7.39 8.40
C PHE A 426 -33.56 -6.06 8.24
N THR A 427 -33.03 -4.98 8.81
CA THR A 427 -33.63 -3.64 8.67
C THR A 427 -33.04 -2.89 7.48
N GLU A 428 -33.77 -1.89 6.97
CA GLU A 428 -33.28 -1.04 5.88
C GLU A 428 -31.99 -0.28 6.29
N GLU A 429 -31.92 0.21 7.53
CA GLU A 429 -30.76 0.93 8.06
C GLU A 429 -29.51 0.04 8.14
N GLU A 430 -29.69 -1.25 8.45
CA GLU A 430 -28.60 -2.22 8.49
C GLU A 430 -27.98 -2.39 7.09
N ILE A 431 -28.82 -2.53 6.07
CA ILE A 431 -28.43 -2.68 4.66
C ILE A 431 -27.82 -1.38 4.13
N PHE A 432 -28.44 -0.23 4.41
CA PHE A 432 -27.94 1.09 4.06
C PHE A 432 -26.52 1.30 4.60
N LYS A 433 -26.31 1.05 5.90
CA LYS A 433 -24.98 1.14 6.53
C LYS A 433 -23.99 0.17 5.91
N ALA A 434 -24.40 -1.02 5.46
CA ALA A 434 -23.50 -1.95 4.80
C ALA A 434 -23.02 -1.43 3.43
N ILE A 435 -23.93 -0.86 2.61
CA ILE A 435 -23.65 -0.36 1.26
C ILE A 435 -22.78 0.90 1.30
N PHE A 436 -23.13 1.88 2.13
CA PHE A 436 -22.43 3.17 2.17
C PHE A 436 -21.07 3.12 2.88
N GLN A 437 -20.80 2.05 3.65
CA GLN A 437 -19.46 1.76 4.17
C GLN A 437 -18.55 1.04 3.16
N MET A 438 -19.09 0.53 2.06
CA MET A 438 -18.31 -0.13 1.03
C MET A 438 -17.70 0.90 0.07
N ASP A 439 -16.47 0.62 -0.35
CA ASP A 439 -15.76 1.44 -1.33
C ASP A 439 -16.43 1.35 -2.72
N ARG A 440 -16.71 2.52 -3.32
CA ARG A 440 -17.38 2.69 -4.63
C ARG A 440 -16.67 1.92 -5.74
N ASP A 441 -15.34 1.92 -5.70
CA ASP A 441 -14.46 1.35 -6.71
C ASP A 441 -14.05 -0.10 -6.37
N LYS A 442 -14.86 -0.86 -5.64
CA LYS A 442 -14.63 -2.31 -5.52
C LYS A 442 -14.80 -2.99 -6.89
N ALA A 443 -13.89 -3.93 -7.18
CA ALA A 443 -13.94 -4.68 -8.43
C ALA A 443 -15.25 -5.49 -8.53
N PRO A 444 -15.96 -5.45 -9.67
CA PRO A 444 -17.21 -6.19 -9.86
C PRO A 444 -16.96 -7.69 -10.05
N GLY A 445 -18.02 -8.49 -9.83
CA GLY A 445 -18.03 -9.93 -10.13
C GLY A 445 -18.54 -10.22 -11.55
N PRO A 446 -19.10 -11.42 -11.79
CA PRO A 446 -19.68 -11.80 -13.09
C PRO A 446 -20.84 -10.90 -13.58
N ASP A 447 -21.51 -10.24 -12.66
CA ASP A 447 -22.56 -9.25 -12.93
C ASP A 447 -22.01 -7.98 -13.62
N GLY A 448 -20.78 -7.59 -13.29
CA GLY A 448 -20.07 -6.45 -13.88
C GLY A 448 -20.38 -5.10 -13.23
N PHE A 449 -21.34 -5.03 -12.30
CA PHE A 449 -21.74 -3.79 -11.61
C PHE A 449 -20.86 -3.47 -10.40
N THR A 450 -20.48 -2.21 -10.23
CA THR A 450 -19.72 -1.71 -9.07
C THR A 450 -20.66 -1.32 -7.92
N ILE A 451 -20.11 -1.10 -6.72
CA ILE A 451 -20.89 -0.64 -5.56
C ILE A 451 -21.40 0.79 -5.78
N ALA A 452 -20.74 1.60 -6.61
CA ALA A 452 -21.17 2.94 -6.97
C ALA A 452 -22.62 2.97 -7.47
N VAL A 453 -23.04 1.98 -8.28
CA VAL A 453 -24.42 1.88 -8.78
C VAL A 453 -25.42 1.70 -7.63
N PHE A 454 -25.08 0.90 -6.62
CA PHE A 454 -25.95 0.64 -5.48
C PHE A 454 -26.06 1.84 -4.52
N GLN A 455 -25.01 2.67 -4.45
CA GLN A 455 -25.02 3.90 -3.66
C GLN A 455 -25.82 5.00 -4.38
N ASP A 456 -25.59 5.21 -5.67
CA ASP A 456 -26.19 6.32 -6.42
C ASP A 456 -27.65 6.05 -6.81
N CYS A 457 -28.04 4.78 -6.94
CA CYS A 457 -29.41 4.35 -7.23
C CYS A 457 -30.12 3.76 -6.00
N TRP A 458 -29.68 4.09 -4.77
CA TRP A 458 -30.24 3.55 -3.53
C TRP A 458 -31.76 3.67 -3.45
N GLU A 459 -32.32 4.83 -3.79
CA GLU A 459 -33.77 5.11 -3.74
C GLU A 459 -34.60 4.14 -4.60
N VAL A 460 -34.02 3.63 -5.68
CA VAL A 460 -34.67 2.68 -6.58
C VAL A 460 -34.46 1.24 -6.10
N ILE A 461 -33.28 0.94 -5.56
CA ILE A 461 -32.88 -0.43 -5.21
C ILE A 461 -33.39 -0.85 -3.82
N LYS A 462 -33.63 0.09 -2.90
CA LYS A 462 -34.06 -0.18 -1.50
C LYS A 462 -35.30 -1.07 -1.38
N ARG A 463 -36.19 -1.03 -2.38
CA ARG A 463 -37.43 -1.83 -2.42
C ARG A 463 -37.24 -3.30 -2.84
N ILE A 464 -36.02 -3.73 -3.18
CA ILE A 464 -35.76 -5.02 -3.86
C ILE A 464 -34.89 -5.99 -3.03
N TYR A 465 -34.63 -5.70 -1.76
CA TYR A 465 -33.80 -6.56 -0.90
C TYR A 465 -34.62 -7.69 -0.28
N GLY A 466 -34.22 -8.94 -0.49
CA GLY A 466 -34.87 -10.06 0.22
C GLY A 466 -34.57 -11.50 -0.20
N ILE A 467 -33.90 -11.80 -1.33
CA ILE A 467 -33.74 -13.21 -1.75
C ILE A 467 -32.31 -13.49 -2.24
N ILE A 468 -31.54 -14.24 -1.43
CA ILE A 468 -30.34 -14.95 -1.86
C ILE A 468 -30.80 -16.11 -2.75
N ASN A 469 -30.39 -16.15 -4.01
CA ASN A 469 -30.67 -17.28 -4.90
C ASN A 469 -29.35 -17.86 -5.45
N GLN A 470 -29.41 -19.07 -6.01
CA GLN A 470 -28.24 -19.75 -6.59
C GLN A 470 -27.53 -18.91 -7.67
N SER A 471 -28.26 -18.05 -8.41
CA SER A 471 -27.66 -17.19 -9.45
C SER A 471 -26.75 -16.08 -8.92
N THR A 472 -26.83 -15.73 -7.63
CA THR A 472 -25.98 -14.70 -6.99
C THR A 472 -24.60 -15.20 -6.56
N ASN A 473 -24.40 -16.52 -6.43
CA ASN A 473 -23.19 -17.14 -5.88
C ASN A 473 -22.12 -17.49 -6.92
N THR A 474 -22.27 -17.02 -8.15
CA THR A 474 -21.23 -17.14 -9.18
C THR A 474 -20.08 -16.16 -8.91
N SER A 475 -18.84 -16.61 -9.11
CA SER A 475 -17.63 -15.81 -8.83
C SER A 475 -16.58 -15.98 -9.91
N PHE A 476 -15.80 -14.93 -10.18
CA PHE A 476 -14.58 -15.07 -11.00
C PHE A 476 -13.34 -15.24 -10.12
N ILE A 477 -12.48 -16.20 -10.42
CA ILE A 477 -11.16 -16.33 -9.79
C ILE A 477 -10.15 -15.53 -10.59
N VAL A 478 -9.51 -14.54 -9.95
CA VAL A 478 -8.38 -13.80 -10.51
C VAL A 478 -7.10 -14.24 -9.83
N LEU A 479 -6.08 -14.57 -10.62
CA LEU A 479 -4.76 -14.95 -10.15
C LEU A 479 -3.89 -13.70 -9.94
N LEU A 480 -3.43 -13.48 -8.71
CA LEU A 480 -2.49 -12.40 -8.38
C LEU A 480 -1.10 -12.99 -8.06
N PRO A 481 -0.02 -12.56 -8.71
CA PRO A 481 1.31 -13.11 -8.45
C PRO A 481 1.78 -12.78 -7.03
N LYS A 482 2.22 -13.78 -6.27
CA LYS A 482 2.79 -13.63 -4.91
C LYS A 482 4.23 -13.11 -4.97
N LYS A 483 4.99 -13.48 -6.01
CA LYS A 483 6.39 -13.13 -6.22
C LYS A 483 6.61 -12.45 -7.58
N SER A 484 7.79 -11.87 -7.82
CA SER A 484 8.11 -11.18 -9.09
C SER A 484 8.16 -12.14 -10.28
N THR A 485 8.63 -13.36 -10.06
CA THR A 485 8.75 -14.44 -11.04
C THR A 485 7.86 -15.61 -10.66
N SER A 486 6.57 -15.54 -11.01
CA SER A 486 5.62 -16.64 -10.79
C SER A 486 5.65 -17.59 -11.99
N ARG A 487 5.95 -18.88 -11.75
CA ARG A 487 5.98 -19.92 -12.80
C ARG A 487 4.94 -21.01 -12.58
N ARG A 488 4.65 -21.36 -11.31
CA ARG A 488 3.66 -22.39 -10.95
C ARG A 488 2.35 -21.75 -10.51
N ILE A 489 1.22 -22.46 -10.61
CA ILE A 489 -0.09 -21.95 -10.13
C ILE A 489 -0.04 -21.62 -8.62
N SER A 490 0.73 -22.38 -7.84
CA SER A 490 0.94 -22.15 -6.40
C SER A 490 1.60 -20.80 -6.08
N ASP A 491 2.32 -20.21 -7.04
CA ASP A 491 2.94 -18.88 -6.96
C ASP A 491 1.92 -17.73 -7.14
N PHE A 492 0.67 -18.07 -7.46
CA PHE A 492 -0.43 -17.13 -7.56
C PHE A 492 -1.35 -17.26 -6.35
N ARG A 493 -1.94 -16.13 -5.97
CA ARG A 493 -3.00 -16.05 -4.96
C ARG A 493 -4.34 -15.94 -5.70
N PRO A 494 -5.24 -16.92 -5.58
CA PRO A 494 -6.58 -16.79 -6.13
C PRO A 494 -7.36 -15.74 -5.33
N ILE A 495 -8.12 -14.89 -6.03
CA ILE A 495 -9.06 -13.95 -5.43
C ILE A 495 -10.40 -14.11 -6.11
N SER A 496 -11.43 -14.39 -5.33
CA SER A 496 -12.81 -14.51 -5.79
C SER A 496 -13.44 -13.12 -5.93
N LEU A 497 -13.72 -12.73 -7.17
CA LEU A 497 -14.57 -11.59 -7.50
C LEU A 497 -16.03 -12.02 -7.44
N ILE A 498 -16.64 -11.84 -6.26
CA ILE A 498 -18.06 -12.11 -6.01
C ILE A 498 -18.96 -11.02 -6.63
N THR A 499 -20.21 -11.36 -6.94
CA THR A 499 -21.23 -10.40 -7.42
C THR A 499 -21.46 -9.29 -6.41
N SER A 500 -21.83 -8.09 -6.88
CA SER A 500 -22.03 -6.95 -5.98
C SER A 500 -23.22 -7.14 -5.04
N LEU A 501 -24.28 -7.82 -5.49
CA LEU A 501 -25.38 -8.20 -4.61
C LEU A 501 -24.92 -9.15 -3.49
N TYR A 502 -24.18 -10.21 -3.83
CA TYR A 502 -23.65 -11.13 -2.81
C TYR A 502 -22.67 -10.42 -1.86
N LYS A 503 -21.84 -9.49 -2.35
CA LYS A 503 -20.96 -8.68 -1.47
C LYS A 503 -21.75 -7.92 -0.41
N ILE A 504 -22.90 -7.37 -0.76
CA ILE A 504 -23.77 -6.64 0.18
C ILE A 504 -24.32 -7.61 1.22
N THR A 505 -24.89 -8.73 0.78
CA THR A 505 -25.40 -9.80 1.67
C THR A 505 -24.32 -10.30 2.64
N ALA A 506 -23.16 -10.70 2.11
CA ALA A 506 -22.04 -11.17 2.92
C ALA A 506 -21.56 -10.09 3.89
N LYS A 507 -21.57 -8.81 3.50
CA LYS A 507 -21.18 -7.70 4.37
C LYS A 507 -22.18 -7.49 5.52
N VAL A 508 -23.48 -7.65 5.28
CA VAL A 508 -24.52 -7.59 6.32
C VAL A 508 -24.33 -8.73 7.32
N LEU A 509 -24.25 -9.98 6.84
CA LEU A 509 -24.02 -11.15 7.69
C LEU A 509 -22.71 -11.05 8.49
N ALA A 510 -21.62 -10.62 7.83
CA ALA A 510 -20.34 -10.39 8.47
C ALA A 510 -20.39 -9.36 9.61
N ARG A 511 -21.30 -8.37 9.55
CA ARG A 511 -21.48 -7.40 10.63
C ARG A 511 -22.13 -8.02 11.85
N ARG A 512 -23.11 -8.91 11.66
CA ARG A 512 -23.79 -9.61 12.76
C ARG A 512 -22.82 -10.54 13.50
N ILE A 513 -22.14 -11.43 12.76
CA ILE A 513 -21.21 -12.39 13.36
C ILE A 513 -20.04 -11.70 14.09
N ARG A 514 -19.53 -10.59 13.55
CA ARG A 514 -18.46 -9.80 14.19
C ARG A 514 -18.84 -9.34 15.60
N GLY A 515 -20.12 -9.09 15.85
CA GLY A 515 -20.63 -8.65 17.15
C GLY A 515 -20.57 -9.72 18.23
N VAL A 516 -20.53 -11.01 17.88
CA VAL A 516 -20.64 -12.13 18.84
C VAL A 516 -19.35 -12.95 18.99
N LEU A 517 -18.38 -12.81 18.09
CA LEU A 517 -17.16 -13.63 18.12
C LEU A 517 -16.35 -13.52 19.43
N HIS A 518 -16.44 -12.39 20.13
CA HIS A 518 -15.73 -12.21 21.40
C HIS A 518 -16.26 -13.11 22.53
N GLU A 519 -17.51 -13.60 22.43
CA GLU A 519 -18.12 -14.52 23.40
C GLU A 519 -17.59 -15.96 23.25
N THR A 520 -17.21 -16.37 22.03
CA THR A 520 -16.93 -17.78 21.70
C THR A 520 -15.51 -18.08 21.23
N ILE A 521 -14.69 -17.07 20.87
CA ILE A 521 -13.32 -17.30 20.39
C ILE A 521 -12.32 -17.15 21.55
N HIS A 522 -11.45 -18.14 21.73
CA HIS A 522 -10.46 -18.15 22.81
C HIS A 522 -9.46 -16.98 22.71
N SER A 523 -8.89 -16.54 23.84
CA SER A 523 -8.05 -15.34 23.94
C SER A 523 -6.74 -15.39 23.12
N THR A 524 -6.26 -16.59 22.79
CA THR A 524 -5.05 -16.85 21.98
C THR A 524 -5.25 -16.56 20.49
N GLN A 525 -6.48 -16.42 20.00
CA GLN A 525 -6.79 -16.06 18.62
C GLN A 525 -7.00 -14.55 18.47
N GLY A 526 -6.03 -13.85 17.88
CA GLY A 526 -6.05 -12.40 17.76
C GLY A 526 -6.77 -11.86 16.52
N ALA A 527 -6.98 -12.67 15.48
CA ALA A 527 -7.49 -12.16 14.20
C ALA A 527 -9.01 -12.08 14.13
N PHE A 528 -9.51 -11.04 13.45
CA PHE A 528 -10.93 -10.83 13.13
C PHE A 528 -11.90 -10.76 14.33
N VAL A 529 -11.42 -10.82 15.57
CA VAL A 529 -12.23 -10.59 16.78
C VAL A 529 -12.21 -9.11 17.16
N GLN A 530 -13.39 -8.54 17.43
CA GLN A 530 -13.50 -7.12 17.81
C GLN A 530 -12.78 -6.85 19.14
N GLY A 531 -12.00 -5.77 19.19
CA GLY A 531 -11.23 -5.37 20.37
C GLY A 531 -9.79 -5.92 20.41
N ARG A 532 -9.50 -7.01 19.69
CA ARG A 532 -8.15 -7.60 19.61
C ARG A 532 -7.31 -6.95 18.52
N GLN A 533 -6.02 -6.77 18.76
CA GLN A 533 -5.10 -6.12 17.83
C GLN A 533 -3.97 -7.07 17.42
N ILE A 534 -3.53 -6.97 16.17
CA ILE A 534 -2.40 -7.78 15.64
C ILE A 534 -1.12 -7.62 16.47
N LEU A 535 -0.89 -6.45 17.04
CA LEU A 535 0.29 -6.18 17.85
C LEU A 535 0.26 -6.89 19.20
N ASP A 536 -0.92 -7.29 19.70
CA ASP A 536 -1.05 -7.97 20.99
C ASP A 536 -0.33 -9.33 20.95
N ALA A 537 -0.55 -10.10 19.87
CA ALA A 537 0.11 -11.39 19.67
C ALA A 537 1.63 -11.24 19.50
N VAL A 538 2.10 -10.20 18.81
CA VAL A 538 3.54 -9.96 18.62
C VAL A 538 4.21 -9.50 19.92
N LEU A 539 3.52 -8.68 20.73
CA LEU A 539 4.00 -8.28 22.05
C LEU A 539 4.16 -9.53 22.93
N ILE A 540 3.11 -10.35 23.05
CA ILE A 540 3.16 -11.59 23.82
C ILE A 540 4.34 -12.46 23.35
N ALA A 541 4.43 -12.74 22.05
CA ALA A 541 5.48 -13.61 21.52
C ALA A 541 6.89 -13.07 21.79
N ASN A 542 7.12 -11.75 21.68
CA ASN A 542 8.44 -11.16 21.99
C ASN A 542 8.80 -11.29 23.46
N GLU A 543 7.89 -10.92 24.37
CA GLU A 543 8.16 -10.92 25.80
C GLU A 543 8.38 -12.33 26.34
N ILE A 544 7.60 -13.29 25.84
CA ILE A 544 7.72 -14.71 26.22
C ILE A 544 9.06 -15.30 25.75
N VAL A 545 9.45 -15.03 24.51
CA VAL A 545 10.73 -15.51 23.95
C VAL A 545 11.90 -14.87 24.69
N ASP A 546 11.82 -13.58 24.98
CA ASP A 546 12.90 -12.87 25.67
C ASP A 546 13.03 -13.31 27.12
N GLU A 547 11.92 -13.52 27.82
CA GLU A 547 11.94 -14.04 29.20
C GLU A 547 12.51 -15.46 29.26
N LYS A 548 12.09 -16.35 28.35
CA LYS A 548 12.63 -17.71 28.27
C LYS A 548 14.13 -17.73 27.97
N ARG A 549 14.62 -16.80 27.14
CA ARG A 549 16.06 -16.61 26.91
C ARG A 549 16.78 -16.15 28.17
N ARG A 550 16.24 -15.16 28.89
CA ARG A 550 16.85 -14.63 30.11
C ARG A 550 16.88 -15.64 31.26
N SER A 551 15.87 -16.49 31.38
CA SER A 551 15.82 -17.52 32.42
C SER A 551 16.81 -18.67 32.20
N GLY A 552 17.38 -18.79 31.00
CA GLY A 552 18.27 -19.90 30.64
C GLY A 552 17.54 -21.23 30.41
N GLU A 553 16.22 -21.28 30.56
CA GLU A 553 15.45 -22.50 30.38
C GLU A 553 15.32 -22.88 28.90
N GLU A 554 15.38 -24.18 28.61
CA GLU A 554 15.13 -24.70 27.27
C GLU A 554 13.67 -24.53 26.84
N GLY A 555 13.47 -24.29 25.54
CA GLY A 555 12.14 -24.24 24.97
C GLY A 555 12.14 -24.32 23.46
N VAL A 556 11.00 -24.73 22.90
CA VAL A 556 10.79 -24.88 21.47
C VAL A 556 9.66 -23.96 21.01
N VAL A 557 9.92 -23.26 19.91
CA VAL A 557 8.93 -22.47 19.19
C VAL A 557 8.68 -23.13 17.85
N PHE A 558 7.45 -23.57 17.60
CA PHE A 558 7.06 -24.20 16.34
C PHE A 558 6.08 -23.31 15.59
N LYS A 559 6.48 -22.84 14.42
CA LYS A 559 5.64 -22.00 13.55
C LYS A 559 5.15 -22.83 12.38
N ILE A 560 3.83 -22.92 12.21
CA ILE A 560 3.21 -23.67 11.12
C ILE A 560 2.67 -22.76 10.02
N ASP A 561 2.62 -23.28 8.79
CA ASP A 561 1.95 -22.68 7.63
C ASP A 561 0.87 -23.65 7.16
N PHE A 562 -0.38 -23.19 7.00
CA PHE A 562 -1.43 -24.03 6.42
C PHE A 562 -1.39 -23.95 4.88
N GLU A 563 -1.50 -25.11 4.23
CA GLU A 563 -1.61 -25.17 2.78
C GLU A 563 -2.98 -24.63 2.34
N LYS A 564 -3.00 -23.46 1.67
CA LYS A 564 -4.23 -22.85 1.11
C LYS A 564 -5.40 -22.88 2.10
N ALA A 565 -5.19 -22.37 3.31
CA ALA A 565 -6.06 -22.54 4.46
C ALA A 565 -7.56 -22.34 4.15
N TYR A 566 -7.92 -21.28 3.44
CA TYR A 566 -9.31 -21.02 3.07
C TYR A 566 -9.90 -22.08 2.13
N ASP A 567 -9.15 -22.54 1.12
CA ASP A 567 -9.65 -23.40 0.06
C ASP A 567 -9.91 -24.86 0.53
N HIS A 568 -9.31 -25.28 1.64
CA HIS A 568 -9.39 -26.66 2.13
C HIS A 568 -10.43 -26.91 3.25
N VAL A 569 -11.05 -25.86 3.81
CA VAL A 569 -12.03 -26.00 4.90
C VAL A 569 -13.19 -26.92 4.49
N SER A 570 -13.47 -27.94 5.30
CA SER A 570 -14.66 -28.78 5.17
C SER A 570 -15.93 -28.01 5.56
N LEU A 571 -16.93 -27.99 4.67
CA LEU A 571 -18.20 -27.29 4.91
C LEU A 571 -19.07 -28.00 5.95
N ASP A 572 -19.01 -29.34 6.01
CA ASP A 572 -19.76 -30.12 6.99
C ASP A 572 -19.16 -29.95 8.39
N PHE A 573 -17.82 -29.94 8.49
CA PHE A 573 -17.15 -29.62 9.74
C PHE A 573 -17.48 -28.20 10.23
N LEU A 574 -17.50 -27.21 9.33
CA LEU A 574 -17.90 -25.85 9.68
C LEU A 574 -19.34 -25.79 10.23
N ASP A 575 -20.29 -26.51 9.61
CA ASP A 575 -21.68 -26.53 10.10
C ASP A 575 -21.78 -27.19 11.48
N HIS A 576 -21.03 -28.28 11.73
CA HIS A 576 -20.91 -28.90 13.06
C HIS A 576 -20.36 -27.92 14.11
N VAL A 577 -19.29 -27.19 13.78
CA VAL A 577 -18.70 -26.22 14.72
C VAL A 577 -19.67 -25.06 15.01
N LEU A 578 -20.41 -24.58 14.01
CA LEU A 578 -21.44 -23.56 14.22
C LEU A 578 -22.57 -24.07 15.13
N GLU A 579 -23.00 -25.31 14.95
CA GLU A 579 -23.97 -25.97 15.84
C GLU A 579 -23.48 -25.99 17.30
N MET A 580 -22.29 -26.53 17.53
CA MET A 580 -21.72 -26.67 18.88
C MET A 580 -21.44 -25.33 19.57
N LYS A 581 -21.19 -24.27 18.79
CA LYS A 581 -21.02 -22.91 19.31
C LYS A 581 -22.33 -22.14 19.54
N GLY A 582 -23.49 -22.79 19.40
CA GLY A 582 -24.79 -22.22 19.72
C GLY A 582 -25.40 -21.34 18.61
N PHE A 583 -24.91 -21.43 17.37
CA PHE A 583 -25.54 -20.74 16.24
C PHE A 583 -26.83 -21.46 15.84
N GLY A 584 -27.94 -20.72 15.82
CA GLY A 584 -29.26 -21.27 15.50
C GLY A 584 -29.40 -21.83 14.08
N LEU A 585 -30.44 -22.64 13.89
CA LEU A 585 -30.68 -23.36 12.64
C LEU A 585 -30.92 -22.41 11.45
N ARG A 586 -31.56 -21.26 11.68
CA ARG A 586 -31.84 -20.29 10.61
C ARG A 586 -30.55 -19.62 10.14
N TRP A 587 -29.68 -19.24 11.07
CA TRP A 587 -28.36 -18.71 10.75
C TRP A 587 -27.53 -19.72 9.94
N ARG A 588 -27.46 -20.96 10.40
CA ARG A 588 -26.75 -22.06 9.71
C ARG A 588 -27.27 -22.29 8.29
N LYS A 589 -28.59 -22.25 8.08
CA LYS A 589 -29.20 -22.33 6.73
C LYS A 589 -28.73 -21.18 5.83
N TRP A 590 -28.60 -19.95 6.34
CA TRP A 590 -28.02 -18.84 5.57
C TRP A 590 -26.55 -19.06 5.21
N MET A 591 -25.74 -19.57 6.15
CA MET A 591 -24.33 -19.90 5.90
C MET A 591 -24.21 -20.98 4.82
N ARG A 592 -24.98 -22.07 4.94
CA ARG A 592 -25.03 -23.15 3.96
C ARG A 592 -25.43 -22.62 2.58
N GLY A 593 -26.47 -21.80 2.49
CA GLY A 593 -26.89 -21.15 1.23
C GLY A 593 -25.81 -20.27 0.60
N CYS A 594 -24.98 -19.62 1.42
CA CYS A 594 -23.84 -18.82 0.95
C CYS A 594 -22.69 -19.67 0.40
N LEU A 595 -22.46 -20.88 0.92
CA LEU A 595 -21.25 -21.68 0.68
C LEU A 595 -21.47 -22.87 -0.27
N SER A 596 -22.60 -23.57 -0.20
CA SER A 596 -22.81 -24.84 -0.94
C SER A 596 -23.20 -24.69 -2.40
N SER A 597 -23.64 -23.50 -2.82
CA SER A 597 -24.10 -23.21 -4.19
C SER A 597 -23.08 -22.40 -5.01
N VAL A 598 -21.82 -22.38 -4.58
CA VAL A 598 -20.78 -21.55 -5.20
C VAL A 598 -20.24 -22.21 -6.48
N SER A 599 -20.22 -21.42 -7.55
CA SER A 599 -19.58 -21.78 -8.81
C SER A 599 -18.55 -20.74 -9.20
N PHE A 600 -17.36 -21.20 -9.56
CA PHE A 600 -16.22 -20.38 -9.94
C PHE A 600 -15.96 -20.48 -11.44
N ALA A 601 -15.64 -19.36 -12.09
CA ALA A 601 -14.98 -19.38 -13.39
C ALA A 601 -13.64 -18.66 -13.31
N VAL A 602 -12.61 -19.15 -14.00
CA VAL A 602 -11.26 -18.60 -13.86
C VAL A 602 -11.02 -17.53 -14.91
N LEU A 603 -10.52 -16.36 -14.47
CA LEU A 603 -10.18 -15.23 -15.33
C LEU A 603 -8.68 -15.25 -15.64
N VAL A 604 -8.32 -15.73 -16.85
CA VAL A 604 -6.94 -15.80 -17.33
C VAL A 604 -6.74 -14.69 -18.37
N ASN A 605 -5.85 -13.74 -18.08
CA ASN A 605 -5.51 -12.60 -18.94
C ASN A 605 -6.72 -11.81 -19.49
N GLY A 606 -7.83 -11.78 -18.75
CA GLY A 606 -9.06 -11.05 -19.10
C GLY A 606 -10.16 -11.90 -19.75
N ASN A 607 -9.89 -13.17 -20.06
CA ASN A 607 -10.87 -14.10 -20.61
C ASN A 607 -11.36 -15.07 -19.52
N VAL A 608 -12.65 -15.41 -19.54
CA VAL A 608 -13.30 -16.32 -18.59
C VAL A 608 -13.32 -17.73 -19.19
N LYS A 609 -12.88 -18.76 -18.44
CA LYS A 609 -13.03 -20.17 -18.84
C LYS A 609 -13.46 -21.04 -17.65
N GLY A 610 -14.21 -22.09 -17.97
CA GLY A 610 -14.54 -23.27 -17.15
C GLY A 610 -15.26 -22.96 -15.83
N TRP A 611 -16.51 -23.38 -15.73
CA TRP A 611 -17.26 -23.29 -14.47
C TRP A 611 -16.99 -24.51 -13.61
N VAL A 612 -16.42 -24.29 -12.42
CA VAL A 612 -16.15 -25.32 -11.42
C VAL A 612 -17.10 -25.11 -10.25
N LYS A 613 -17.86 -26.14 -9.88
CA LYS A 613 -18.69 -26.13 -8.67
C LYS A 613 -17.83 -26.54 -7.48
N ALA A 614 -17.86 -25.76 -6.40
CA ALA A 614 -17.08 -26.08 -5.21
C ALA A 614 -17.89 -26.93 -4.22
N SER A 615 -17.28 -27.99 -3.70
CA SER A 615 -17.83 -28.81 -2.61
C SER A 615 -17.11 -28.61 -1.28
N ARG A 616 -15.94 -27.94 -1.28
CA ARG A 616 -15.23 -27.48 -0.07
C ARG A 616 -14.66 -26.07 -0.23
N GLY A 617 -14.22 -25.52 0.90
CA GLY A 617 -13.46 -24.27 0.96
C GLY A 617 -14.31 -23.01 1.14
N LEU A 618 -13.64 -21.96 1.59
CA LEU A 618 -14.17 -20.61 1.80
C LEU A 618 -13.64 -19.66 0.71
N ARG A 619 -14.46 -18.71 0.27
CA ARG A 619 -14.11 -17.78 -0.81
C ARG A 619 -13.08 -16.74 -0.37
N GLN A 620 -11.94 -16.70 -1.06
CA GLN A 620 -10.91 -15.69 -0.78
C GLN A 620 -11.30 -14.32 -1.33
N GLY A 621 -11.59 -13.35 -0.46
CA GLY A 621 -12.09 -12.02 -0.83
C GLY A 621 -13.56 -11.77 -0.48
N ASP A 622 -14.23 -12.78 0.07
CA ASP A 622 -15.56 -12.69 0.66
C ASP A 622 -15.51 -12.06 2.06
N PRO A 623 -16.33 -11.04 2.37
CA PRO A 623 -16.40 -10.44 3.70
C PRO A 623 -16.69 -11.40 4.85
N LEU A 624 -17.39 -12.52 4.59
CA LEU A 624 -17.83 -13.47 5.60
C LEU A 624 -16.76 -14.52 5.93
N SER A 625 -16.01 -14.94 4.91
CA SER A 625 -15.06 -16.06 5.00
C SER A 625 -14.01 -15.93 6.12
N PRO A 626 -13.44 -14.75 6.43
CA PRO A 626 -12.47 -14.63 7.53
C PRO A 626 -13.04 -14.98 8.92
N PHE A 627 -14.30 -14.63 9.18
CA PHE A 627 -14.95 -14.91 10.46
C PHE A 627 -15.26 -16.40 10.61
N LEU A 628 -15.74 -17.03 9.53
CA LEU A 628 -15.98 -18.48 9.50
C LEU A 628 -14.68 -19.28 9.66
N PHE A 629 -13.59 -18.84 9.01
CA PHE A 629 -12.28 -19.45 9.20
C PHE A 629 -11.80 -19.33 10.66
N THR A 630 -11.99 -18.17 11.29
CA THR A 630 -11.60 -17.96 12.69
C THR A 630 -12.34 -18.93 13.64
N ILE A 631 -13.63 -19.19 13.37
CA ILE A 631 -14.42 -20.17 14.12
C ILE A 631 -13.88 -21.59 13.95
N VAL A 632 -13.47 -21.98 12.74
CA VAL A 632 -12.87 -23.30 12.47
C VAL A 632 -11.49 -23.44 13.13
N ALA A 633 -10.64 -22.41 13.02
CA ALA A 633 -9.30 -22.39 13.59
C ALA A 633 -9.31 -22.43 15.13
N ASP A 634 -10.34 -21.87 15.76
CA ASP A 634 -10.54 -21.89 17.23
C ASP A 634 -10.67 -23.32 17.78
N VAL A 635 -11.12 -24.29 16.97
CA VAL A 635 -11.18 -25.70 17.40
C VAL A 635 -9.80 -26.27 17.67
N LEU A 636 -8.78 -25.89 16.89
CA LEU A 636 -7.40 -26.28 17.17
C LEU A 636 -6.94 -25.72 18.52
N SER A 637 -7.28 -24.46 18.83
CA SER A 637 -6.98 -23.87 20.14
C SER A 637 -7.64 -24.66 21.27
N ARG A 638 -8.90 -25.07 21.10
CA ARG A 638 -9.64 -25.88 22.10
C ARG A 638 -9.07 -27.28 22.28
N MET A 639 -8.62 -27.93 21.20
CA MET A 639 -7.94 -29.23 21.28
C MET A 639 -6.63 -29.14 22.07
N LEU A 640 -5.87 -28.06 21.88
CA LEU A 640 -4.62 -27.82 22.61
C LEU A 640 -4.86 -27.54 24.08
N LEU A 641 -5.86 -26.72 24.41
CA LEU A 641 -6.26 -26.49 25.80
C LEU A 641 -6.68 -27.81 26.49
N LYS A 642 -7.40 -28.68 25.78
CA LYS A 642 -7.76 -30.01 26.29
C LYS A 642 -6.52 -30.90 26.54
N ALA A 643 -5.53 -30.82 25.67
CA ALA A 643 -4.25 -31.53 25.85
C ALA A 643 -3.48 -31.00 27.07
N GLU A 644 -3.51 -29.68 27.29
CA GLU A 644 -2.92 -29.05 28.47
C GLU A 644 -3.65 -29.42 29.77
N GLU A 645 -4.99 -29.43 29.78
CA GLU A 645 -5.81 -29.86 30.92
C GLU A 645 -5.49 -31.30 31.34
N ARG A 646 -5.16 -32.15 30.37
CA ARG A 646 -4.77 -33.56 30.59
C ARG A 646 -3.28 -33.74 30.91
N ASN A 647 -2.50 -32.66 30.98
CA ASN A 647 -1.05 -32.67 31.19
C ASN A 647 -0.27 -33.51 30.16
N VAL A 648 -0.77 -33.64 28.92
CA VAL A 648 -0.08 -34.33 27.81
C VAL A 648 0.66 -33.39 26.86
N LEU A 649 0.50 -32.08 27.09
CA LEU A 649 1.21 -31.02 26.40
C LEU A 649 1.59 -29.93 27.41
N GLU A 650 2.86 -29.57 27.50
CA GLU A 650 3.31 -28.44 28.31
C GLU A 650 3.62 -27.20 27.45
N GLY A 651 2.88 -26.11 27.68
CA GLY A 651 3.16 -24.77 27.16
C GLY A 651 4.19 -23.98 27.99
N PHE A 652 4.61 -22.81 27.51
CA PHE A 652 5.52 -21.97 28.28
C PHE A 652 4.84 -21.38 29.52
N ARG A 653 5.53 -21.44 30.66
CA ARG A 653 5.13 -20.77 31.91
C ARG A 653 5.96 -19.51 32.05
N VAL A 654 5.30 -18.36 32.14
CA VAL A 654 5.94 -17.06 31.97
C VAL A 654 5.73 -16.20 33.20
N GLY A 655 6.82 -15.59 33.70
CA GLY A 655 6.81 -14.65 34.81
C GLY A 655 6.45 -15.26 36.17
N ARG A 656 6.27 -14.40 37.17
CA ARG A 656 6.05 -14.75 38.59
C ARG A 656 4.73 -15.49 38.81
N ASN A 657 3.68 -15.10 38.08
CA ASN A 657 2.36 -15.74 38.18
C ASN A 657 2.27 -17.03 37.35
N ARG A 658 3.37 -17.44 36.71
CA ARG A 658 3.47 -18.63 35.86
C ARG A 658 2.35 -18.74 34.82
N THR A 659 1.97 -17.60 34.22
CA THR A 659 0.97 -17.55 33.15
C THR A 659 1.36 -18.49 32.02
N ARG A 660 0.45 -19.40 31.66
CA ARG A 660 0.69 -20.41 30.62
C ARG A 660 0.32 -19.88 29.25
N VAL A 661 1.20 -20.10 28.28
CA VAL A 661 0.94 -19.82 26.87
C VAL A 661 1.51 -20.96 26.03
N SER A 662 0.62 -21.77 25.45
CA SER A 662 0.98 -22.87 24.53
C SER A 662 0.98 -22.44 23.07
N HIS A 663 0.14 -21.47 22.70
CA HIS A 663 -0.02 -21.08 21.30
C HIS A 663 -0.56 -19.65 21.15
N LEU A 664 -0.26 -19.05 19.99
CA LEU A 664 -0.89 -17.82 19.53
C LEU A 664 -1.31 -18.00 18.07
N GLN A 665 -2.53 -17.59 17.76
CA GLN A 665 -3.09 -17.63 16.42
C GLN A 665 -3.45 -16.23 15.94
N PHE A 666 -3.16 -15.95 14.68
CA PHE A 666 -3.69 -14.79 13.98
C PHE A 666 -4.20 -15.25 12.61
N ALA A 667 -5.46 -15.67 12.58
CA ALA A 667 -6.05 -16.38 11.45
C ALA A 667 -5.27 -17.68 11.20
N ASP A 668 -4.66 -17.83 10.02
CA ASP A 668 -3.88 -19.02 9.63
C ASP A 668 -2.47 -19.02 10.22
N ASP A 669 -1.88 -17.85 10.50
CA ASP A 669 -0.56 -17.75 11.13
C ASP A 669 -0.63 -18.26 12.58
N THR A 670 -0.08 -19.45 12.82
CA THR A 670 -0.07 -20.11 14.14
C THR A 670 1.36 -20.36 14.62
N ILE A 671 1.63 -20.01 15.87
CA ILE A 671 2.90 -20.24 16.55
C ILE A 671 2.64 -20.97 17.87
N PHE A 672 3.39 -22.04 18.12
CA PHE A 672 3.34 -22.86 19.33
C PHE A 672 4.57 -22.61 20.19
N PHE A 673 4.39 -22.69 21.50
CA PHE A 673 5.41 -22.57 22.53
C PHE A 673 5.30 -23.81 23.42
N SER A 674 6.34 -24.63 23.45
CA SER A 674 6.29 -25.90 24.16
C SER A 674 7.67 -26.33 24.65
N SER A 675 7.72 -27.27 25.59
CA SER A 675 8.96 -27.80 26.14
C SER A 675 9.85 -28.46 25.07
N SER A 676 11.11 -28.76 25.42
CA SER A 676 12.03 -29.52 24.57
C SER A 676 11.79 -31.04 24.60
N ARG A 677 10.74 -31.53 25.26
CA ARG A 677 10.43 -32.97 25.35
C ARG A 677 9.87 -33.51 24.04
N GLU A 678 10.37 -34.67 23.62
CA GLU A 678 9.88 -35.36 22.42
C GLU A 678 8.40 -35.76 22.52
N GLU A 679 7.94 -36.15 23.72
CA GLU A 679 6.55 -36.50 24.00
C GLU A 679 5.58 -35.35 23.69
N ASP A 680 5.91 -34.13 24.13
CA ASP A 680 5.09 -32.93 23.88
C ASP A 680 5.00 -32.63 22.37
N MET A 681 6.13 -32.76 21.66
CA MET A 681 6.19 -32.54 20.22
C MET A 681 5.41 -33.61 19.45
N MET A 682 5.40 -34.86 19.93
CA MET A 682 4.62 -35.94 19.34
C MET A 682 3.12 -35.74 19.58
N THR A 683 2.72 -35.32 20.78
CA THR A 683 1.34 -34.91 21.08
C THR A 683 0.90 -33.80 20.13
N LEU A 684 1.72 -32.76 19.94
CA LEU A 684 1.43 -31.65 19.04
C LEU A 684 1.24 -32.13 17.59
N LYS A 685 2.12 -33.02 17.10
CA LYS A 685 2.00 -33.65 15.77
C LYS A 685 0.67 -34.39 15.62
N ASN A 686 0.30 -35.21 16.61
CA ASN A 686 -0.94 -35.97 16.60
C ASN A 686 -2.17 -35.06 16.60
N VAL A 687 -2.19 -34.00 17.41
CA VAL A 687 -3.27 -33.01 17.43
C VAL A 687 -3.42 -32.34 16.06
N LEU A 688 -2.31 -31.94 15.42
CA LEU A 688 -2.33 -31.33 14.09
C LEU A 688 -2.83 -32.29 13.00
N LEU A 689 -2.46 -33.57 13.07
CA LEU A 689 -2.94 -34.61 12.14
C LEU A 689 -4.45 -34.83 12.29
N VAL A 690 -4.93 -35.02 13.52
CA VAL A 690 -6.37 -35.19 13.82
C VAL A 690 -7.15 -33.95 13.38
N PHE A 691 -6.68 -32.76 13.73
CA PHE A 691 -7.29 -31.50 13.31
C PHE A 691 -7.34 -31.38 11.78
N GLY A 692 -6.28 -31.78 11.08
CA GLY A 692 -6.24 -31.74 9.63
C GLY A 692 -7.21 -32.73 8.96
N HIS A 693 -7.37 -33.92 9.54
CA HIS A 693 -8.33 -34.91 9.06
C HIS A 693 -9.79 -34.45 9.21
N ILE A 694 -10.16 -33.85 10.36
CA ILE A 694 -11.54 -33.42 10.62
C ILE A 694 -11.90 -32.10 9.95
N SER A 695 -10.99 -31.13 9.92
CA SER A 695 -11.26 -29.78 9.39
C SER A 695 -11.01 -29.66 7.89
N GLY A 696 -10.24 -30.58 7.33
CA GLY A 696 -9.67 -30.51 5.98
C GLY A 696 -8.40 -29.64 5.88
N LEU A 697 -8.01 -28.92 6.95
CA LEU A 697 -6.84 -28.04 6.93
C LEU A 697 -5.53 -28.83 6.98
N LYS A 698 -4.76 -28.74 5.90
CA LYS A 698 -3.47 -29.42 5.81
C LYS A 698 -2.32 -28.50 6.22
N VAL A 699 -1.46 -28.96 7.12
CA VAL A 699 -0.22 -28.26 7.48
C VAL A 699 0.81 -28.45 6.36
N ASN A 700 1.44 -27.36 5.92
CA ASN A 700 2.55 -27.36 4.99
C ASN A 700 3.87 -27.48 5.76
N LEU A 701 4.33 -28.71 5.95
CA LEU A 701 5.53 -28.99 6.73
C LEU A 701 6.81 -28.46 6.08
N ASP A 702 6.85 -28.32 4.75
CA ASP A 702 8.01 -27.76 4.01
C ASP A 702 8.27 -26.27 4.31
N LYS A 703 7.22 -25.55 4.70
CA LYS A 703 7.25 -24.13 5.08
C LYS A 703 7.11 -23.90 6.58
N SER A 704 6.82 -24.96 7.33
CA SER A 704 6.75 -24.91 8.79
C SER A 704 8.16 -25.07 9.34
N ASN A 705 8.47 -24.30 10.37
CA ASN A 705 9.82 -24.23 10.92
C ASN A 705 9.78 -24.33 12.44
N ILE A 706 10.77 -25.03 12.99
CA ILE A 706 11.01 -25.16 14.43
C ILE A 706 12.25 -24.34 14.83
N TYR A 707 12.18 -23.73 16.00
CA TYR A 707 13.22 -22.84 16.54
C TYR A 707 13.48 -23.18 18.00
N GLY A 708 14.75 -23.42 18.35
CA GLY A 708 15.17 -23.68 19.72
C GLY A 708 15.49 -22.38 20.48
N ILE A 709 15.16 -22.35 21.76
CA ILE A 709 15.56 -21.32 22.73
C ILE A 709 16.42 -22.00 23.78
N ASN A 710 17.66 -21.51 23.97
CA ASN A 710 18.65 -22.11 24.88
C ASN A 710 18.87 -23.62 24.63
N LEU A 711 18.64 -24.08 23.40
CA LEU A 711 18.65 -25.48 23.01
C LEU A 711 19.80 -25.74 22.04
N GLU A 712 20.47 -26.88 22.21
CA GLU A 712 21.53 -27.30 21.28
C GLU A 712 20.97 -27.63 19.88
N GLN A 713 21.79 -27.35 18.87
CA GLN A 713 21.40 -27.52 17.47
C GLN A 713 21.12 -28.99 17.12
N ASN A 714 21.82 -29.95 17.72
CA ASN A 714 21.61 -31.38 17.49
C ASN A 714 20.24 -31.84 18.00
N HIS A 715 19.86 -31.39 19.20
CA HIS A 715 18.55 -31.68 19.77
C HIS A 715 17.44 -31.04 18.93
N LEU A 716 17.61 -29.78 18.52
CA LEU A 716 16.66 -29.11 17.63
C LEU A 716 16.45 -29.85 16.30
N SER A 717 17.53 -30.37 15.70
CA SER A 717 17.46 -31.14 14.46
C SER A 717 16.67 -32.45 14.63
N ARG A 718 16.86 -33.17 15.74
CA ARG A 718 16.06 -34.37 16.06
C ARG A 718 14.57 -34.08 16.16
N LEU A 719 14.21 -32.99 16.84
CA LEU A 719 12.81 -32.55 16.94
C LEU A 719 12.24 -32.13 15.58
N ALA A 720 13.05 -31.48 14.75
CA ALA A 720 12.67 -31.09 13.39
C ALA A 720 12.37 -32.30 12.50
N GLU A 721 13.23 -33.32 12.54
CA GLU A 721 13.04 -34.60 11.83
C GLU A 721 11.78 -35.31 12.29
N MET A 722 11.54 -35.38 13.60
CA MET A 722 10.33 -35.99 14.16
C MET A 722 9.05 -35.30 13.67
N LEU A 723 9.05 -33.98 13.55
CA LEU A 723 7.93 -33.19 13.01
C LEU A 723 7.88 -33.15 11.48
N ASN A 724 8.87 -33.71 10.79
CA ASN A 724 9.09 -33.60 9.33
C ASN A 724 9.17 -32.13 8.86
N CYS A 725 9.82 -31.25 9.62
CA CYS A 725 9.92 -29.82 9.33
C CYS A 725 11.37 -29.32 9.36
N LYS A 726 11.60 -28.02 9.11
CA LYS A 726 12.95 -27.43 9.07
C LYS A 726 13.34 -26.77 10.39
N ALA A 727 14.53 -27.11 10.90
CA ALA A 727 15.19 -26.32 11.95
C ALA A 727 15.67 -24.98 11.38
N SER A 728 15.49 -23.88 12.11
CA SER A 728 15.90 -22.55 11.68
C SER A 728 16.42 -21.70 12.83
N GLY A 729 17.21 -20.67 12.50
CA GLY A 729 17.79 -19.75 13.48
C GLY A 729 16.96 -18.50 13.74
N TRP A 730 17.34 -17.76 14.78
CA TRP A 730 16.78 -16.46 15.16
C TRP A 730 17.52 -15.29 14.48
N PRO A 731 16.90 -14.11 14.29
CA PRO A 731 15.51 -13.76 14.59
C PRO A 731 14.50 -14.27 13.56
N ILE A 732 13.25 -14.47 13.98
CA ILE A 732 12.19 -15.04 13.12
C ILE A 732 11.15 -13.99 12.76
N LEU A 733 10.54 -14.07 11.57
CA LEU A 733 9.48 -13.14 11.18
C LEU A 733 8.10 -13.68 11.58
N TYR A 734 7.41 -13.00 12.48
CA TYR A 734 6.04 -13.30 12.90
C TYR A 734 5.13 -12.09 12.70
N LEU A 735 4.03 -12.28 11.96
CA LEU A 735 3.08 -11.22 11.58
C LEU A 735 3.72 -9.98 10.93
N GLY A 736 4.91 -10.14 10.36
CA GLY A 736 5.68 -9.07 9.71
C GLY A 736 6.61 -8.27 10.63
N LEU A 737 6.78 -8.68 11.89
CA LEU A 737 7.77 -8.16 12.83
C LEU A 737 8.80 -9.25 13.20
N PRO A 738 10.08 -8.88 13.37
CA PRO A 738 11.09 -9.80 13.86
C PRO A 738 10.88 -10.11 15.35
N LEU A 739 10.91 -11.39 15.71
CA LEU A 739 10.93 -11.88 17.09
C LEU A 739 12.34 -12.26 17.50
N GLY A 740 12.70 -11.95 18.75
CA GLY A 740 14.01 -12.28 19.32
C GLY A 740 15.20 -11.55 18.67
N GLY A 741 14.95 -10.46 17.94
CA GLY A 741 15.99 -9.59 17.37
C GLY A 741 16.24 -8.36 18.23
N ASN A 742 17.41 -7.72 18.09
CA ASN A 742 17.76 -6.52 18.86
C ASN A 742 17.26 -5.23 18.17
N PRO A 743 16.22 -4.55 18.69
CA PRO A 743 15.68 -3.34 18.06
C PRO A 743 16.63 -2.12 18.13
N LYS A 744 17.66 -2.16 18.97
CA LYS A 744 18.69 -1.10 19.05
C LYS A 744 19.66 -1.17 17.86
N ALA A 745 19.81 -2.33 17.22
CA ALA A 745 20.71 -2.50 16.08
C ALA A 745 20.12 -1.83 14.82
N CYS A 746 20.95 -1.15 14.04
CA CYS A 746 20.49 -0.50 12.80
C CYS A 746 19.96 -1.53 11.77
N GLY A 747 20.61 -2.70 11.68
CA GLY A 747 20.22 -3.76 10.73
C GLY A 747 18.82 -4.35 10.97
N PHE A 748 18.30 -4.27 12.20
CA PHE A 748 16.94 -4.67 12.53
C PHE A 748 15.87 -3.89 11.73
N TRP A 749 16.19 -2.65 11.34
CA TRP A 749 15.28 -1.73 10.66
C TRP A 749 15.45 -1.71 9.13
N ASP A 750 16.43 -2.44 8.59
CA ASP A 750 16.67 -2.51 7.14
C ASP A 750 15.44 -2.95 6.33
N PRO A 751 14.61 -3.93 6.78
CA PRO A 751 13.38 -4.29 6.06
C PRO A 751 12.41 -3.13 5.86
N VAL A 752 12.36 -2.19 6.82
CA VAL A 752 11.51 -0.98 6.74
C VAL A 752 12.10 0.00 5.73
N ILE A 753 13.42 0.24 5.80
CA ILE A 753 14.14 1.15 4.90
C ILE A 753 14.02 0.67 3.44
N GLU A 754 14.24 -0.61 3.19
CA GLU A 754 14.11 -1.20 1.86
C GLU A 754 12.68 -1.11 1.31
N ARG A 755 11.67 -1.25 2.17
CA ARG A 755 10.27 -1.13 1.78
C ARG A 755 9.94 0.30 1.34
N ILE A 756 10.44 1.29 2.07
CA ILE A 756 10.33 2.72 1.71
C ILE A 756 11.07 2.96 0.39
N SER A 757 12.30 2.47 0.24
CA SER A 757 13.09 2.64 -0.99
C SER A 757 12.38 2.06 -2.21
N ARG A 758 11.95 0.79 -2.15
CA ARG A 758 11.22 0.12 -3.24
C ARG A 758 9.93 0.85 -3.62
N ARG A 759 9.28 1.49 -2.65
CA ARG A 759 8.08 2.28 -2.92
C ARG A 759 8.39 3.57 -3.65
N LEU A 760 9.44 4.27 -3.23
CA LEU A 760 9.95 5.47 -3.90
C LEU A 760 10.39 5.17 -5.33
N ASP A 761 11.06 4.03 -5.57
CA ASP A 761 11.48 3.60 -6.91
C ASP A 761 10.29 3.38 -7.85
N GLY A 762 9.19 2.81 -7.33
CA GLY A 762 7.95 2.62 -8.08
C GLY A 762 7.16 3.91 -8.32
N TRP A 763 7.52 5.00 -7.65
CA TRP A 763 6.91 6.31 -7.87
C TRP A 763 7.82 7.12 -8.78
N GLN A 764 7.38 7.27 -10.02
CA GLN A 764 8.07 8.14 -10.96
C GLN A 764 7.83 9.59 -10.57
N LYS A 765 8.81 10.12 -9.83
CA LYS A 765 8.85 11.47 -9.27
C LYS A 765 8.54 12.56 -10.31
N ALA A 766 8.85 12.31 -11.58
CA ALA A 766 8.51 13.17 -12.70
C ALA A 766 6.99 13.40 -12.82
N TYR A 767 6.16 12.36 -12.73
CA TYR A 767 4.70 12.55 -12.90
C TYR A 767 3.99 13.03 -11.64
N LEU A 768 4.68 13.25 -10.52
CA LEU A 768 4.01 13.61 -9.27
C LEU A 768 4.11 15.11 -9.01
N SER A 769 2.95 15.78 -8.99
CA SER A 769 2.85 17.15 -8.51
C SER A 769 3.40 17.27 -7.07
N PHE A 770 3.80 18.46 -6.66
CA PHE A 770 4.25 18.69 -5.28
C PHE A 770 3.16 18.28 -4.27
N GLY A 771 1.89 18.53 -4.59
CA GLY A 771 0.75 18.05 -3.80
C GLY A 771 0.59 16.54 -3.76
N GLY A 772 0.82 15.86 -4.88
CA GLY A 772 0.86 14.40 -4.95
C GLY A 772 1.96 13.82 -4.06
N ARG A 773 3.16 14.41 -4.07
CA ARG A 773 4.27 14.02 -3.19
C ARG A 773 3.95 14.20 -1.71
N ILE A 774 3.39 15.34 -1.31
CA ILE A 774 2.94 15.60 0.06
C ILE A 774 1.94 14.52 0.50
N THR A 775 0.94 14.26 -0.32
CA THR A 775 -0.09 13.27 -0.04
C THR A 775 0.49 11.87 0.10
N LEU A 776 1.44 11.49 -0.76
CA LEU A 776 2.12 10.20 -0.72
C LEU A 776 3.03 10.03 0.50
N ILE A 777 3.73 11.09 0.93
CA ILE A 777 4.50 11.06 2.18
C ILE A 777 3.54 10.77 3.33
N GLN A 778 2.49 11.59 3.48
CA GLN A 778 1.55 11.48 4.59
C GLN A 778 0.78 10.17 4.60
N SER A 779 0.21 9.77 3.47
CA SER A 779 -0.65 8.58 3.38
C SER A 779 0.12 7.26 3.33
N CYS A 780 1.38 7.28 2.91
CA CYS A 780 2.13 6.06 2.64
C CYS A 780 3.49 6.02 3.34
N LEU A 781 4.44 6.92 3.04
CA LEU A 781 5.80 6.81 3.59
C LEU A 781 5.86 6.97 5.11
N THR A 782 5.08 7.88 5.67
CA THR A 782 5.06 8.10 7.13
C THR A 782 4.34 6.97 7.86
N HIS A 783 3.43 6.24 7.20
CA HIS A 783 2.70 5.12 7.78
C HIS A 783 3.41 3.77 7.64
N MET A 784 4.29 3.59 6.64
CA MET A 784 5.08 2.37 6.47
C MET A 784 5.85 1.91 7.73
N PRO A 785 6.58 2.79 8.44
CA PRO A 785 7.30 2.40 9.64
C PRO A 785 6.39 2.22 10.86
N CYS A 786 5.16 2.75 10.85
CA CYS A 786 4.27 2.77 12.03
C CYS A 786 4.06 1.40 12.67
N TYR A 787 4.05 0.33 11.88
CA TYR A 787 3.88 -1.02 12.43
C TYR A 787 5.04 -1.42 13.34
N PHE A 788 6.29 -1.18 12.93
CA PHE A 788 7.48 -1.39 13.79
C PHE A 788 7.52 -0.38 14.94
N LEU A 789 7.26 0.91 14.65
CA LEU A 789 7.29 1.99 15.65
C LEU A 789 6.22 1.85 16.74
N SER A 790 5.23 0.99 16.55
CA SER A 790 4.20 0.74 17.56
C SER A 790 4.65 -0.24 18.63
N LEU A 791 5.75 -0.97 18.42
CA LEU A 791 6.25 -1.97 19.38
C LEU A 791 7.70 -1.70 19.79
N PHE A 792 8.53 -1.21 18.86
CA PHE A 792 9.97 -1.04 19.10
C PHE A 792 10.37 0.44 19.16
N LYS A 793 11.30 0.77 20.06
CA LYS A 793 11.95 2.09 20.12
C LYS A 793 12.98 2.20 18.98
N ILE A 794 12.82 3.22 18.13
CA ILE A 794 13.69 3.43 16.97
C ILE A 794 15.02 4.11 17.35
N PRO A 795 16.18 3.67 16.83
CA PRO A 795 17.44 4.40 16.94
C PRO A 795 17.39 5.74 16.19
N ALA A 796 18.04 6.77 16.74
CA ALA A 796 18.06 8.11 16.14
C ALA A 796 18.63 8.13 14.71
N SER A 797 19.67 7.32 14.46
CA SER A 797 20.29 7.17 13.13
C SER A 797 19.32 6.64 12.07
N VAL A 798 18.48 5.67 12.42
CA VAL A 798 17.46 5.09 11.53
C VAL A 798 16.33 6.10 11.28
N ALA A 799 15.87 6.81 12.31
CA ALA A 799 14.86 7.85 12.17
C ALA A 799 15.34 8.96 11.21
N ALA A 800 16.58 9.44 11.38
CA ALA A 800 17.19 10.43 10.50
C ALA A 800 17.31 9.93 9.04
N LYS A 801 17.62 8.65 8.84
CA LYS A 801 17.66 8.03 7.49
C LYS A 801 16.29 8.02 6.81
N ILE A 802 15.23 7.65 7.54
CA ILE A 802 13.84 7.66 7.02
C ILE A 802 13.40 9.09 6.67
N GLU A 803 13.65 10.04 7.57
CA GLU A 803 13.30 11.45 7.36
C GLU A 803 14.05 12.07 6.18
N ARG A 804 15.33 11.69 5.99
CA ARG A 804 16.09 12.07 4.79
C ARG A 804 15.43 11.57 3.51
N MET A 805 15.02 10.31 3.44
CA MET A 805 14.33 9.76 2.27
C MET A 805 13.00 10.49 1.97
N GLN A 806 12.23 10.84 3.01
CA GLN A 806 10.99 11.60 2.86
C GLN A 806 11.25 13.02 2.34
N ARG A 807 12.29 13.68 2.87
CA ARG A 807 12.71 15.02 2.46
C ARG A 807 13.20 15.04 1.03
N ASP A 808 14.11 14.15 0.67
CA ASP A 808 14.66 14.05 -0.68
C ASP A 808 13.53 13.76 -1.68
N PHE A 809 12.54 12.93 -1.32
CA PHE A 809 11.36 12.70 -2.14
C PHE A 809 10.46 13.93 -2.30
N LEU A 810 10.17 14.65 -1.20
CA LEU A 810 9.33 15.87 -1.23
C LEU A 810 9.85 16.89 -2.23
N TRP A 811 11.18 17.06 -2.29
CA TRP A 811 11.80 18.09 -3.10
C TRP A 811 12.20 17.61 -4.51
N SER A 812 12.30 16.30 -4.76
CA SER A 812 12.59 15.72 -6.09
C SER A 812 11.41 15.78 -7.08
N GLY A 813 11.54 16.42 -8.26
CA GLY A 813 10.49 16.54 -9.30
C GLY A 813 11.03 16.98 -10.68
N VAL A 814 10.17 17.03 -11.72
CA VAL A 814 10.53 17.25 -13.16
C VAL A 814 11.42 18.47 -13.38
N GLY A 815 12.49 18.33 -14.15
CA GLY A 815 13.42 19.41 -14.49
C GLY A 815 14.82 19.15 -13.96
N GLU A 816 15.81 19.59 -14.72
CA GLU A 816 17.23 19.23 -14.58
C GLU A 816 17.81 19.53 -13.19
N GLY A 817 18.39 18.49 -12.58
CA GLY A 817 19.30 18.59 -11.43
C GLY A 817 18.68 18.46 -10.03
N LYS A 818 19.56 18.38 -9.02
CA LYS A 818 19.17 18.39 -7.60
C LYS A 818 18.41 19.69 -7.30
N ARG A 819 17.15 19.57 -6.85
CA ARG A 819 16.34 20.69 -6.35
C ARG A 819 16.69 20.98 -4.90
N ASP A 820 16.76 22.27 -4.55
CA ASP A 820 17.07 22.70 -3.18
C ASP A 820 15.92 22.39 -2.22
N HIS A 821 16.26 22.11 -0.96
CA HIS A 821 15.28 21.98 0.11
C HIS A 821 14.84 23.39 0.54
N LEU A 822 13.82 23.95 -0.11
CA LEU A 822 13.44 25.36 0.03
C LEU A 822 13.03 25.73 1.47
N VAL A 823 12.39 24.81 2.19
CA VAL A 823 11.92 25.01 3.57
C VAL A 823 12.60 23.98 4.47
N ASN A 824 13.09 24.43 5.64
CA ASN A 824 13.72 23.56 6.64
C ASN A 824 12.75 22.42 7.03
N TRP A 825 13.29 21.20 7.12
CA TRP A 825 12.53 20.01 7.48
C TRP A 825 11.81 20.13 8.82
N ASP A 826 12.40 20.80 9.81
CA ASP A 826 11.75 21.03 11.10
C ASP A 826 10.46 21.86 10.95
N VAL A 827 10.45 22.86 10.07
CA VAL A 827 9.25 23.63 9.74
C VAL A 827 8.26 22.77 8.98
N VAL A 828 8.71 21.98 7.99
CA VAL A 828 7.86 21.04 7.24
C VAL A 828 7.15 20.05 8.17
N CYS A 829 7.82 19.58 9.22
CA CYS A 829 7.28 18.64 10.19
C CYS A 829 6.20 19.26 11.10
N LYS A 830 6.16 20.58 11.28
CA LYS A 830 5.15 21.27 12.11
C LYS A 830 3.72 21.09 11.55
N PRO A 831 2.67 21.26 12.37
CA PRO A 831 1.29 21.29 11.90
C PRO A 831 1.05 22.42 10.90
N LYS A 832 0.04 22.27 10.04
CA LYS A 832 -0.38 23.31 9.09
C LYS A 832 -0.76 24.63 9.76
N SER A 833 -1.33 24.56 10.97
CA SER A 833 -1.64 25.73 11.81
C SER A 833 -0.41 26.55 12.22
N ARG A 834 0.78 25.96 12.16
CA ARG A 834 2.07 26.59 12.50
C ARG A 834 2.98 26.71 11.27
N GLY A 835 2.39 26.73 10.08
CA GLY A 835 3.11 26.89 8.81
C GLY A 835 3.80 25.63 8.28
N GLY A 836 3.70 24.48 8.92
CA GLY A 836 4.27 23.24 8.38
C GLY A 836 3.34 22.50 7.41
N LEU A 837 3.77 21.30 6.99
CA LEU A 837 2.95 20.39 6.17
C LEU A 837 2.28 19.29 7.00
N GLY A 838 2.68 19.11 8.26
CA GLY A 838 2.10 18.14 9.19
C GLY A 838 2.66 16.73 9.06
N PHE A 839 3.91 16.58 8.59
CA PHE A 839 4.55 15.25 8.51
C PHE A 839 4.89 14.69 9.90
N GLY A 840 5.33 15.57 10.80
CA GLY A 840 5.81 15.21 12.14
C GLY A 840 7.15 14.49 12.14
N LYS A 841 7.91 14.62 13.24
CA LYS A 841 9.16 13.87 13.43
C LYS A 841 8.87 12.40 13.73
N ILE A 842 9.66 11.50 13.15
CA ILE A 842 9.49 10.05 13.30
C ILE A 842 9.79 9.62 14.74
N SER A 843 10.79 10.24 15.39
CA SER A 843 11.14 9.97 16.79
C SER A 843 9.99 10.29 17.76
N ILE A 844 9.40 11.48 17.65
CA ILE A 844 8.26 11.90 18.48
C ILE A 844 7.05 10.99 18.21
N ARG A 845 6.82 10.62 16.93
CA ARG A 845 5.76 9.68 16.56
C ARG A 845 5.95 8.30 17.17
N ASN A 846 7.19 7.81 17.26
CA ASN A 846 7.49 6.54 17.91
C ASN A 846 7.11 6.56 19.40
N VAL A 847 7.51 7.60 20.13
CA VAL A 847 7.13 7.78 21.54
C VAL A 847 5.60 7.86 21.68
N ALA A 848 4.93 8.62 20.81
CA ALA A 848 3.47 8.72 20.83
C ALA A 848 2.76 7.38 20.56
N LEU A 849 3.31 6.55 19.67
CA LEU A 849 2.79 5.22 19.36
C LEU A 849 3.02 4.25 20.52
N LEU A 850 4.20 4.27 21.15
CA LEU A 850 4.50 3.45 22.32
C LEU A 850 3.62 3.83 23.52
N GLY A 851 3.33 5.12 23.72
CA GLY A 851 2.41 5.60 24.75
C GLY A 851 0.97 5.07 24.63
N LYS A 852 0.59 4.49 23.49
CA LYS A 852 -0.68 3.79 23.35
C LYS A 852 -0.78 2.59 24.30
N TRP A 853 0.32 1.87 24.52
CA TRP A 853 0.36 0.71 25.40
C TRP A 853 0.14 1.09 26.86
N LEU A 854 0.77 2.20 27.27
CA LEU A 854 0.56 2.84 28.56
C LEU A 854 -0.92 3.16 28.82
N TRP A 855 -1.63 3.70 27.83
CA TRP A 855 -3.08 3.92 27.96
C TRP A 855 -3.92 2.64 28.02
N ARG A 856 -3.51 1.59 27.30
CA ARG A 856 -4.26 0.33 27.19
C ARG A 856 -4.08 -0.56 28.42
N TYR A 857 -2.89 -0.58 29.01
CA TYR A 857 -2.51 -1.45 30.13
C TYR A 857 -3.56 -1.47 31.25
N PRO A 858 -3.92 -0.34 31.88
CA PRO A 858 -4.91 -0.32 32.95
C PRO A 858 -6.36 -0.59 32.50
N ARG A 859 -6.65 -0.54 31.19
CA ARG A 859 -8.02 -0.68 30.65
C ARG A 859 -8.34 -2.08 30.16
N GLU A 860 -7.32 -2.85 29.82
CA GLU A 860 -7.45 -4.16 29.18
C GLU A 860 -6.94 -5.27 30.12
N GLY A 861 -7.25 -5.16 31.42
CA GLY A 861 -6.73 -6.06 32.47
C GLY A 861 -7.02 -7.54 32.26
N SER A 862 -8.10 -7.88 31.55
CA SER A 862 -8.49 -9.25 31.20
C SER A 862 -7.84 -9.78 29.93
N ALA A 863 -7.11 -8.96 29.17
CA ALA A 863 -6.48 -9.39 27.93
C ALA A 863 -5.23 -10.24 28.22
N LEU A 864 -4.99 -11.27 27.39
CA LEU A 864 -3.85 -12.17 27.55
C LEU A 864 -2.50 -11.42 27.56
N TRP A 865 -2.35 -10.39 26.72
CA TRP A 865 -1.13 -9.59 26.67
C TRP A 865 -0.88 -8.84 27.99
N HIS A 866 -1.93 -8.34 28.63
CA HIS A 866 -1.81 -7.68 29.93
C HIS A 866 -1.40 -8.68 31.00
N GLN A 867 -2.02 -9.87 31.02
CA GLN A 867 -1.70 -10.94 31.98
C GLN A 867 -0.23 -11.39 31.87
N VAL A 868 0.29 -11.53 30.64
CA VAL A 868 1.70 -11.89 30.39
C VAL A 868 2.64 -10.79 30.90
N ILE A 869 2.38 -9.52 30.55
CA ILE A 869 3.20 -8.38 31.03
C ILE A 869 3.16 -8.28 32.56
N LEU A 870 1.97 -8.40 33.16
CA LEU A 870 1.79 -8.38 34.61
C LEU A 870 2.55 -9.52 35.28
N SER A 871 2.57 -10.71 34.67
CA SER A 871 3.31 -11.85 35.21
C SER A 871 4.82 -11.62 35.18
N ILE A 872 5.36 -11.09 34.07
CA ILE A 872 6.81 -10.86 33.90
C ILE A 872 7.28 -9.71 34.80
N TYR A 873 6.60 -8.56 34.72
CA TYR A 873 7.07 -7.31 35.31
C TYR A 873 6.41 -6.96 36.65
N GLY A 874 5.33 -7.64 37.06
CA GLY A 874 4.59 -7.33 38.28
C GLY A 874 3.68 -6.10 38.19
N SER A 875 3.00 -5.78 39.29
CA SER A 875 2.03 -4.67 39.39
C SER A 875 2.62 -3.31 39.78
N HIS A 876 3.90 -3.26 40.15
CA HIS A 876 4.56 -2.04 40.63
C HIS A 876 5.10 -1.16 39.49
N SER A 877 5.47 0.09 39.81
CA SER A 877 5.87 1.22 38.95
C SER A 877 7.08 0.97 38.02
N ASN A 878 7.03 -0.08 37.20
CA ASN A 878 8.10 -0.52 36.29
C ASN A 878 7.96 0.10 34.88
N GLY A 879 7.50 1.35 34.80
CA GLY A 879 7.38 2.09 33.53
C GLY A 879 6.16 1.78 32.67
N TRP A 880 5.25 0.90 33.12
CA TRP A 880 3.93 0.64 32.51
C TRP A 880 2.79 1.42 33.17
N ASP A 881 3.08 2.15 34.24
CA ASP A 881 2.11 2.98 34.96
C ASP A 881 2.24 4.46 34.56
N VAL A 882 1.09 5.13 34.40
CA VAL A 882 0.96 6.42 33.69
C VAL A 882 0.31 7.50 34.53
N ASN A 883 0.40 7.39 35.85
CA ASN A 883 -0.35 8.23 36.78
C ASN A 883 -0.05 9.73 36.61
N ASN A 884 1.08 10.08 35.99
CA ASN A 884 1.46 11.47 35.69
C ASN A 884 0.80 12.08 34.43
N ILE A 885 0.19 11.30 33.53
CA ILE A 885 -0.42 11.81 32.27
C ILE A 885 -1.92 11.50 32.19
N VAL A 886 -2.39 10.48 32.91
CA VAL A 886 -3.79 10.04 32.86
C VAL A 886 -4.55 10.59 34.05
N ARG A 887 -5.55 11.46 33.79
CA ARG A 887 -6.39 12.02 34.84
C ARG A 887 -7.55 11.08 35.16
N TRP A 888 -7.76 10.79 36.44
CA TRP A 888 -8.92 10.04 36.89
C TRP A 888 -10.15 10.94 37.02
N SER A 889 -11.30 10.47 36.54
CA SER A 889 -12.60 11.00 36.93
C SER A 889 -12.99 10.32 38.25
N HIS A 890 -12.85 11.06 39.36
CA HIS A 890 -13.29 10.62 40.68
C HIS A 890 -14.81 10.36 40.66
N ARG A 891 -15.24 9.12 40.90
CA ARG A 891 -16.66 8.78 40.98
C ARG A 891 -16.97 8.04 42.27
N ASN A 892 -16.52 6.81 42.44
CA ASN A 892 -16.70 6.05 43.68
C ASN A 892 -15.41 5.96 44.51
N GLY A 893 -14.25 6.24 43.92
CA GLY A 893 -12.97 6.34 44.62
C GLY A 893 -12.27 5.00 44.92
N ASP A 894 -12.84 3.88 44.46
CA ASP A 894 -12.34 2.52 44.73
C ASP A 894 -11.10 2.13 43.92
N LYS A 895 -10.75 2.92 42.91
CA LYS A 895 -9.64 2.60 42.00
C LYS A 895 -8.60 3.71 41.89
N ILE A 896 -8.64 4.70 42.78
CA ILE A 896 -7.83 5.90 42.71
C ILE A 896 -7.01 6.04 43.99
N TRP A 897 -5.69 6.00 43.87
CA TRP A 897 -4.77 6.29 44.98
C TRP A 897 -4.78 7.78 45.29
N PHE A 898 -5.11 8.12 46.53
CA PHE A 898 -5.36 9.50 46.92
C PHE A 898 -4.14 10.41 46.68
N TRP A 899 -2.93 9.94 46.98
CA TRP A 899 -1.71 10.75 46.88
C TRP A 899 -1.02 10.67 45.52
N ASP A 900 -0.99 9.48 44.90
CA ASP A 900 -0.14 9.20 43.74
C ASP A 900 -0.84 9.38 42.39
N ASP A 901 -2.19 9.29 42.35
CA ASP A 901 -2.93 9.48 41.11
C ASP A 901 -3.24 10.96 40.84
N LEU A 902 -3.19 11.36 39.56
CA LEU A 902 -3.72 12.65 39.12
C LEU A 902 -5.26 12.59 39.04
N TRP A 903 -5.95 12.88 40.14
CA TRP A 903 -7.42 12.89 40.19
C TRP A 903 -8.02 14.25 40.60
N TRP A 904 -7.22 15.12 41.20
CA TRP A 904 -7.59 16.47 41.60
C TRP A 904 -6.44 17.44 41.31
N GLY A 905 -6.75 18.64 40.80
CA GLY A 905 -5.74 19.63 40.40
C GLY A 905 -4.94 19.27 39.14
N GLU A 906 -3.78 19.91 38.97
CA GLU A 906 -2.89 19.76 37.80
C GLU A 906 -1.72 18.78 38.03
N GLN A 907 -1.46 18.38 39.28
CA GLN A 907 -0.44 17.38 39.66
C GLN A 907 -0.98 16.44 40.76
N PRO A 908 -0.42 15.23 40.93
CA PRO A 908 -0.78 14.36 42.04
C PRO A 908 -0.64 15.06 43.39
N LEU A 909 -1.57 14.80 44.31
CA LEU A 909 -1.63 15.49 45.60
C LEU A 909 -0.38 15.27 46.46
N GLY A 910 0.29 14.11 46.31
CA GLY A 910 1.57 13.84 46.97
C GLY A 910 2.71 14.75 46.52
N VAL A 911 2.66 15.25 45.28
CA VAL A 911 3.62 16.23 44.75
C VAL A 911 3.26 17.65 45.21
N GLN A 912 1.96 17.95 45.26
CA GLN A 912 1.47 19.27 45.70
C GLN A 912 1.65 19.50 47.20
N TYR A 913 1.51 18.44 48.02
CA TYR A 913 1.59 18.49 49.48
C TYR A 913 2.60 17.47 50.03
N PRO A 914 3.91 17.63 49.73
CA PRO A 914 4.93 16.65 50.11
C PRO A 914 5.12 16.54 51.63
N ARG A 915 4.86 17.63 52.37
CA ARG A 915 4.88 17.65 53.85
C ARG A 915 3.83 16.71 54.43
N LEU A 916 2.58 16.83 53.97
CA LEU A 916 1.48 15.93 54.38
C LEU A 916 1.75 14.47 54.04
N LEU A 917 2.25 14.18 52.84
CA LEU A 917 2.60 12.82 52.42
C LEU A 917 3.70 12.20 53.30
N SER A 918 4.61 13.01 53.84
CA SER A 918 5.70 12.53 54.70
C SER A 918 5.19 12.02 56.06
N VAL A 919 4.13 12.62 56.59
CA VAL A 919 3.58 12.33 57.92
C VAL A 919 2.36 11.41 57.90
N VAL A 920 1.73 11.19 56.75
CA VAL A 920 0.58 10.27 56.64
C VAL A 920 1.01 8.82 56.89
N THR A 921 0.16 8.06 57.59
CA THR A 921 0.44 6.67 57.95
C THR A 921 0.32 5.77 56.72
N ASP A 922 -0.77 5.89 55.97
CA ASP A 922 -1.01 5.15 54.73
C ASP A 922 -0.79 6.06 53.51
N LYS A 923 0.33 5.82 52.82
CA LYS A 923 0.70 6.55 51.59
C LYS A 923 -0.02 6.01 50.36
N ASN A 924 -0.51 4.77 50.40
CA ASN A 924 -1.13 4.08 49.27
C ASN A 924 -2.66 4.02 49.41
N ALA A 925 -3.24 4.88 50.26
CA ALA A 925 -4.66 4.89 50.56
C ALA A 925 -5.50 5.24 49.32
N LEU A 926 -6.61 4.52 49.13
CA LEU A 926 -7.61 4.79 48.09
C LEU A 926 -8.54 5.93 48.52
N ILE A 927 -9.10 6.70 47.58
CA ILE A 927 -10.08 7.74 47.91
C ILE A 927 -11.24 7.15 48.74
N SER A 928 -11.78 5.99 48.34
CA SER A 928 -12.89 5.37 49.07
C SER A 928 -12.54 4.91 50.48
N SER A 929 -11.25 4.67 50.78
CA SER A 929 -10.80 4.30 52.13
C SER A 929 -10.69 5.49 53.09
N ILE A 930 -10.51 6.70 52.55
CA ILE A 930 -10.33 7.94 53.33
C ILE A 930 -11.65 8.73 53.39
N LEU A 931 -12.58 8.49 52.47
CA LEU A 931 -13.83 9.24 52.35
C LEU A 931 -14.94 8.67 53.25
N GLY A 932 -15.50 9.52 54.12
CA GLY A 932 -16.68 9.21 54.93
C GLY A 932 -18.00 9.28 54.16
N TYR A 933 -19.01 8.59 54.68
CA TYR A 933 -20.32 8.39 54.01
C TYR A 933 -21.28 9.58 54.10
N THR A 934 -21.01 10.57 54.96
CA THR A 934 -21.89 11.72 55.24
C THR A 934 -21.42 12.98 54.51
N ARG A 935 -22.34 13.89 54.14
CA ARG A 935 -21.99 15.21 53.59
C ARG A 935 -22.09 16.30 54.67
N PRO A 936 -21.16 17.28 54.73
CA PRO A 936 -19.92 17.38 53.94
C PRO A 936 -18.99 16.20 54.20
N PHE A 937 -18.28 15.74 53.15
CA PHE A 937 -17.46 14.53 53.23
C PHE A 937 -16.44 14.65 54.37
N SER A 938 -16.47 13.72 55.32
CA SER A 938 -15.39 13.60 56.32
C SER A 938 -14.20 12.87 55.69
N TRP A 939 -13.01 13.47 55.77
CA TRP A 939 -11.78 12.84 55.27
C TRP A 939 -10.97 12.28 56.44
N ASN A 940 -10.83 10.97 56.51
CA ASN A 940 -10.21 10.26 57.63
C ASN A 940 -8.70 10.07 57.40
N PHE A 941 -7.92 11.15 57.55
CA PHE A 941 -6.46 11.04 57.50
C PHE A 941 -5.88 10.59 58.84
N ASN A 942 -5.05 9.54 58.80
CA ASN A 942 -4.25 9.11 59.94
C ASN A 942 -2.80 9.59 59.76
N PHE A 943 -2.30 10.34 60.73
CA PHE A 943 -0.93 10.85 60.74
C PHE A 943 -0.08 10.14 61.79
N ARG A 944 1.21 9.95 61.50
CA ARG A 944 2.18 9.28 62.38
C ARG A 944 2.51 10.08 63.64
N ARG A 945 2.23 11.38 63.62
CA ARG A 945 2.45 12.35 64.71
C ARG A 945 1.48 13.52 64.58
N ASN A 946 1.43 14.37 65.60
CA ASN A 946 0.76 15.66 65.52
C ASN A 946 1.39 16.52 64.41
N LEU A 947 0.54 17.24 63.69
CA LEU A 947 0.92 18.14 62.60
C LEU A 947 1.54 19.42 63.17
N SER A 948 2.54 19.95 62.48
CA SER A 948 3.07 21.31 62.70
C SER A 948 2.16 22.37 62.09
N ASP A 949 2.30 23.63 62.49
CA ASP A 949 1.47 24.73 61.97
C ASP A 949 1.49 24.82 60.43
N SER A 950 2.64 24.60 59.80
CA SER A 950 2.76 24.58 58.33
C SER A 950 2.07 23.37 57.68
N GLU A 951 2.03 22.22 58.35
CA GLU A 951 1.31 21.03 57.87
C GLU A 951 -0.20 21.19 58.08
N ILE A 952 -0.63 21.88 59.14
CA ILE A 952 -2.03 22.23 59.36
C ILE A 952 -2.50 23.18 58.25
N GLU A 953 -1.72 24.21 57.91
CA GLU A 953 -2.03 25.12 56.80
C GLU A 953 -2.16 24.38 55.45
N ASP A 954 -1.26 23.43 55.17
CA ASP A 954 -1.35 22.57 53.98
C ASP A 954 -2.63 21.72 53.97
N LEU A 955 -3.00 21.13 55.12
CA LEU A 955 -4.20 20.31 55.25
C LEU A 955 -5.46 21.16 55.07
N GLU A 956 -5.51 22.35 55.67
CA GLU A 956 -6.62 23.28 55.48
C GLU A 956 -6.75 23.72 54.02
N GLY A 957 -5.64 24.05 53.35
CA GLY A 957 -5.61 24.38 51.92
C GLY A 957 -6.14 23.23 51.05
N LEU A 958 -5.74 21.99 51.36
CA LEU A 958 -6.23 20.80 50.69
C LEU A 958 -7.75 20.60 50.91
N MET A 959 -8.24 20.72 52.15
CA MET A 959 -9.65 20.56 52.49
C MET A 959 -10.54 21.61 51.83
N ARG A 960 -10.14 22.89 51.87
CA ARG A 960 -10.86 23.98 51.16
C ARG A 960 -10.95 23.72 49.66
N SER A 961 -9.95 23.06 49.06
CA SER A 961 -10.01 22.71 47.64
C SER A 961 -11.13 21.70 47.35
N PHE A 962 -11.45 20.80 48.30
CA PHE A 962 -12.45 19.75 48.10
C PHE A 962 -13.90 20.18 48.37
N ASP A 963 -14.17 21.41 48.80
CA ASP A 963 -15.54 21.90 49.07
C ASP A 963 -16.49 21.79 47.87
N ARG A 964 -15.93 21.76 46.65
CA ARG A 964 -16.69 21.61 45.39
C ARG A 964 -16.72 20.18 44.84
N LEU A 965 -16.13 19.22 45.54
CA LEU A 965 -15.98 17.85 45.07
C LEU A 965 -17.33 17.12 45.08
N ARG A 966 -17.70 16.52 43.94
CA ARG A 966 -18.90 15.66 43.83
C ARG A 966 -18.47 14.22 43.54
N ILE A 967 -18.61 13.35 44.53
CA ILE A 967 -18.40 11.90 44.44
C ILE A 967 -19.78 11.22 44.40
N SER A 968 -19.91 10.18 43.56
CA SER A 968 -21.13 9.40 43.36
C SER A 968 -20.82 7.91 43.60
N PRO A 969 -21.28 7.34 44.74
CA PRO A 969 -20.95 5.96 45.13
C PRO A 969 -21.41 4.88 44.13
N SER A 970 -22.46 5.17 43.36
CA SER A 970 -23.08 4.20 42.44
C SER A 970 -22.39 4.12 41.07
N VAL A 971 -21.38 4.94 40.81
CA VAL A 971 -20.78 5.04 39.48
C VAL A 971 -19.28 4.72 39.54
N PRO A 972 -18.77 3.76 38.77
CA PRO A 972 -17.37 3.35 38.85
C PRO A 972 -16.42 4.40 38.30
N ASP A 973 -15.27 4.57 38.95
CA ASP A 973 -14.18 5.44 38.51
C ASP A 973 -13.77 5.21 37.05
N LYS A 974 -13.44 6.30 36.35
CA LYS A 974 -13.08 6.25 34.93
C LYS A 974 -11.84 7.08 34.62
N ARG A 975 -10.85 6.46 33.97
CA ARG A 975 -9.69 7.18 33.42
C ARG A 975 -10.09 8.05 32.23
N SER A 976 -9.59 9.29 32.23
CA SER A 976 -9.81 10.29 31.20
C SER A 976 -8.47 10.80 30.64
N TRP A 977 -8.42 11.01 29.33
CA TRP A 977 -7.25 11.54 28.66
C TRP A 977 -7.37 13.06 28.52
N SER A 978 -6.67 13.81 29.39
CA SER A 978 -6.74 15.28 29.50
C SER A 978 -6.34 16.02 28.21
N LEU A 979 -5.51 15.40 27.37
CA LEU A 979 -5.03 15.98 26.10
C LEU A 979 -6.04 15.86 24.95
N SER A 980 -7.24 15.30 25.17
CA SER A 980 -8.31 15.20 24.18
C SER A 980 -9.65 15.67 24.74
N PRO A 981 -10.41 16.52 24.02
CA PRO A 981 -11.76 16.92 24.43
C PRO A 981 -12.73 15.75 24.62
N SER A 982 -12.51 14.63 23.91
CA SER A 982 -13.33 13.42 24.06
C SER A 982 -13.01 12.61 25.32
N GLY A 983 -11.94 12.95 26.04
CA GLY A 983 -11.39 12.14 27.14
C GLY A 983 -10.81 10.79 26.69
N LEU A 984 -10.71 10.53 25.38
CA LEU A 984 -10.15 9.31 24.82
C LEU A 984 -8.73 9.55 24.29
N PHE A 985 -7.83 8.60 24.56
CA PHE A 985 -6.48 8.63 24.01
C PHE A 985 -6.50 8.60 22.49
N THR A 986 -5.73 9.50 21.88
CA THR A 986 -5.34 9.38 20.48
C THR A 986 -3.85 9.60 20.34
N VAL A 987 -3.19 8.80 19.50
CA VAL A 987 -1.77 8.99 19.17
C VAL A 987 -1.52 10.41 18.67
N LYS A 988 -2.50 11.00 17.96
CA LYS A 988 -2.43 12.40 17.49
C LYS A 988 -2.35 13.40 18.66
N SER A 989 -3.22 13.27 19.66
CA SER A 989 -3.20 14.16 20.84
C SER A 989 -1.89 14.04 21.61
N PHE A 990 -1.39 12.82 21.83
CA PHE A 990 -0.13 12.62 22.54
C PHE A 990 1.08 13.14 21.74
N PHE A 991 1.09 12.90 20.43
CA PHE A 991 2.10 13.44 19.52
C PHE A 991 2.15 14.97 19.55
N LEU A 992 1.00 15.64 19.56
CA LEU A 992 0.95 17.11 19.63
C LEU A 992 1.47 17.64 20.97
N ALA A 993 1.15 16.97 22.08
CA ALA A 993 1.66 17.32 23.41
C ALA A 993 3.18 17.14 23.51
N LEU A 994 3.70 15.99 23.05
CA LEU A 994 5.14 15.71 23.05
C LEU A 994 5.95 16.65 22.14
N SER A 995 5.31 17.24 21.14
CA SER A 995 5.94 18.21 20.27
C SER A 995 6.07 19.62 20.90
N GLN A 996 5.68 19.78 22.18
CA GLN A 996 5.81 21.02 22.96
C GLN A 996 5.29 22.26 22.22
N TYR A 997 4.12 22.14 21.61
CA TYR A 997 3.44 23.26 20.96
C TYR A 997 2.77 24.22 21.98
N SER A 998 3.37 24.45 23.15
CA SER A 998 2.81 25.26 24.25
C SER A 998 2.98 26.77 24.06
N GLU A 999 3.90 27.21 23.19
CA GLU A 999 4.03 28.65 22.89
C GLU A 999 2.85 29.17 22.06
N LEU A 1000 2.41 30.40 22.37
CA LEU A 1000 1.44 31.18 21.60
C LEU A 1000 1.82 31.12 20.11
N PRO A 1001 0.90 30.73 19.21
CA PRO A 1001 1.26 30.41 17.84
C PRO A 1001 1.77 31.66 17.11
N PRO A 1002 2.92 31.62 16.42
CA PRO A 1002 3.15 32.56 15.33
C PRO A 1002 2.03 32.33 14.31
N VAL A 1003 1.25 33.37 14.04
CA VAL A 1003 0.02 33.31 13.25
C VAL A 1003 0.37 32.99 11.79
N PHE A 1004 0.45 31.71 11.45
CA PHE A 1004 0.49 31.30 10.05
C PHE A 1004 -0.93 31.41 9.48
N PRO A 1005 -1.13 32.03 8.31
CA PRO A 1005 -2.44 32.30 7.69
C PRO A 1005 -3.11 31.03 7.12
N THR A 1006 -3.38 30.08 8.00
CA THR A 1006 -3.76 28.71 7.68
C THR A 1006 -5.09 28.65 6.95
N LYS A 1007 -6.05 29.50 7.34
CA LYS A 1007 -7.37 29.57 6.70
C LYS A 1007 -7.23 29.97 5.22
N ILE A 1008 -6.48 31.02 4.93
CA ILE A 1008 -6.29 31.51 3.57
C ILE A 1008 -5.49 30.52 2.72
N VAL A 1009 -4.38 29.97 3.24
CA VAL A 1009 -3.52 29.06 2.47
C VAL A 1009 -4.17 27.70 2.23
N TRP A 1010 -4.73 27.07 3.26
CA TRP A 1010 -5.15 25.67 3.18
C TRP A 1010 -6.65 25.47 2.97
N ASN A 1011 -7.51 26.40 3.41
CA ASN A 1011 -8.96 26.28 3.28
C ASN A 1011 -9.52 26.93 2.01
N ALA A 1012 -8.72 27.66 1.24
CA ALA A 1012 -9.14 28.20 -0.06
C ALA A 1012 -9.64 27.11 -1.01
N GLN A 1013 -10.68 27.39 -1.80
CA GLN A 1013 -11.24 26.47 -2.80
C GLN A 1013 -10.47 26.55 -4.12
N VAL A 1014 -9.15 26.29 -4.05
CA VAL A 1014 -8.24 26.33 -5.20
C VAL A 1014 -7.50 25.00 -5.36
N PRO A 1015 -7.00 24.66 -6.57
CA PRO A 1015 -6.19 23.47 -6.78
C PRO A 1015 -4.98 23.39 -5.83
N PHE A 1016 -4.60 22.19 -5.41
CA PHE A 1016 -3.55 22.00 -4.40
C PHE A 1016 -2.17 22.55 -4.84
N LYS A 1017 -1.90 22.57 -6.16
CA LYS A 1017 -0.71 23.21 -6.74
C LYS A 1017 -0.60 24.68 -6.35
N VAL A 1018 -1.72 25.40 -6.34
CA VAL A 1018 -1.78 26.83 -5.95
C VAL A 1018 -1.55 26.96 -4.45
N LYS A 1019 -2.23 26.15 -3.62
CA LYS A 1019 -2.01 26.13 -2.15
C LYS A 1019 -0.55 25.92 -1.78
N SER A 1020 0.12 25.00 -2.49
CA SER A 1020 1.52 24.68 -2.28
C SER A 1020 2.45 25.84 -2.64
N PHE A 1021 2.14 26.54 -3.73
CA PHE A 1021 2.89 27.72 -4.14
C PHE A 1021 2.70 28.87 -3.16
N VAL A 1022 1.46 29.18 -2.76
CA VAL A 1022 1.16 30.20 -1.75
C VAL A 1022 1.83 29.87 -0.42
N TRP A 1023 1.93 28.59 -0.04
CA TRP A 1023 2.69 28.16 1.14
C TRP A 1023 4.18 28.50 1.05
N LEU A 1024 4.83 28.34 -0.10
CA LEU A 1024 6.23 28.76 -0.30
C LEU A 1024 6.39 30.28 -0.26
N VAL A 1025 5.42 31.00 -0.83
CA VAL A 1025 5.33 32.48 -0.80
C VAL A 1025 5.18 32.99 0.64
N ALA A 1026 4.30 32.37 1.44
CA ALA A 1026 4.10 32.71 2.85
C ALA A 1026 5.37 32.51 3.71
N HIS A 1027 6.22 31.53 3.36
CA HIS A 1027 7.53 31.32 4.00
C HIS A 1027 8.67 32.17 3.40
N LYS A 1028 8.38 32.96 2.37
CA LYS A 1028 9.37 33.68 1.56
C LYS A 1028 10.50 32.78 1.06
N LYS A 1029 10.15 31.60 0.51
CA LYS A 1029 11.13 30.60 0.03
C LYS A 1029 11.06 30.30 -1.47
N VAL A 1030 10.28 31.06 -2.23
CA VAL A 1030 10.30 31.03 -3.70
C VAL A 1030 11.70 31.42 -4.22
N ASN A 1031 12.09 30.96 -5.41
CA ASN A 1031 13.39 31.29 -6.00
C ASN A 1031 13.35 32.67 -6.69
N THR A 1032 13.17 33.73 -5.91
CA THR A 1032 13.41 35.11 -6.36
C THR A 1032 14.92 35.36 -6.50
N ASN A 1033 15.31 36.37 -7.28
CA ASN A 1033 16.71 36.59 -7.61
C ASN A 1033 17.60 36.78 -6.37
N ASP A 1034 17.14 37.48 -5.32
CA ASP A 1034 17.81 37.61 -4.02
C ASP A 1034 18.14 36.23 -3.38
N LEU A 1035 17.19 35.31 -3.42
CA LEU A 1035 17.32 33.95 -2.89
C LEU A 1035 18.13 33.04 -3.83
N LEU A 1036 18.10 33.28 -5.13
CA LEU A 1036 18.95 32.59 -6.10
C LEU A 1036 20.41 33.00 -5.93
N GLN A 1037 20.71 34.27 -5.65
CA GLN A 1037 22.08 34.71 -5.35
C GLN A 1037 22.66 33.95 -4.15
N LEU A 1038 21.85 33.72 -3.12
CA LEU A 1038 22.27 32.95 -1.93
C LEU A 1038 22.40 31.44 -2.19
N ARG A 1039 21.48 30.85 -2.98
CA ARG A 1039 21.40 29.39 -3.16
C ARG A 1039 22.25 28.88 -4.32
N ARG A 1040 22.29 29.65 -5.40
CA ARG A 1040 22.88 29.31 -6.70
C ARG A 1040 23.42 30.58 -7.37
N PRO A 1041 24.54 31.16 -6.88
CA PRO A 1041 25.10 32.40 -7.42
C PRO A 1041 25.28 32.37 -8.94
N TYR A 1042 25.64 31.21 -9.50
CA TYR A 1042 25.84 30.98 -10.93
C TYR A 1042 24.55 30.99 -11.80
N LYS A 1043 23.35 30.90 -11.20
CA LYS A 1043 22.06 31.02 -11.90
C LYS A 1043 21.37 32.36 -11.65
N ALA A 1044 21.92 33.16 -10.74
CA ALA A 1044 21.31 34.42 -10.36
C ALA A 1044 21.65 35.50 -11.39
N LEU A 1045 20.71 36.41 -11.59
CA LEU A 1045 20.91 37.58 -12.41
C LEU A 1045 21.75 38.58 -11.60
N SER A 1046 22.79 39.10 -12.25
CA SER A 1046 23.59 40.22 -11.75
C SER A 1046 23.45 41.37 -12.73
N PRO A 1047 23.08 42.60 -12.29
CA PRO A 1047 22.74 43.00 -10.92
C PRO A 1047 21.37 42.45 -10.43
N ASP A 1048 21.10 42.52 -9.12
CA ASP A 1048 19.80 42.13 -8.57
C ASP A 1048 18.69 43.08 -9.03
N ILE A 1049 17.99 42.71 -10.10
CA ILE A 1049 16.91 43.51 -10.70
C ILE A 1049 15.72 42.62 -11.02
N CYS A 1050 14.54 43.04 -10.55
CA CYS A 1050 13.24 42.47 -10.88
C CYS A 1050 12.96 42.55 -12.38
N LYS A 1051 12.74 41.39 -13.03
CA LYS A 1051 12.49 41.32 -14.48
C LYS A 1051 11.18 41.97 -14.92
N LEU A 1052 10.24 42.17 -13.99
CA LEU A 1052 8.96 42.80 -14.29
C LEU A 1052 9.07 44.33 -14.35
N CYS A 1053 9.61 44.97 -13.30
CA CYS A 1053 9.68 46.43 -13.25
C CYS A 1053 11.01 47.02 -13.74
N MET A 1054 12.06 46.20 -13.83
CA MET A 1054 13.42 46.59 -14.20
C MET A 1054 14.03 47.73 -13.34
N LYS A 1055 13.51 47.96 -12.13
CA LYS A 1055 13.85 49.11 -11.27
C LYS A 1055 14.39 48.77 -9.88
N HIS A 1056 13.86 47.74 -9.23
CA HIS A 1056 14.20 47.37 -7.85
C HIS A 1056 14.69 45.92 -7.77
N GLY A 1057 15.36 45.53 -6.68
CA GLY A 1057 15.77 44.16 -6.42
C GLY A 1057 14.58 43.19 -6.35
N GLU A 1058 14.79 41.96 -6.80
CA GLU A 1058 13.72 40.96 -6.86
C GLU A 1058 13.62 40.20 -5.54
N THR A 1059 12.71 40.64 -4.66
CA THR A 1059 12.32 39.92 -3.45
C THR A 1059 10.90 39.37 -3.58
N VAL A 1060 10.50 38.44 -2.69
CA VAL A 1060 9.12 37.89 -2.70
C VAL A 1060 8.08 38.99 -2.50
N ASP A 1061 8.29 39.92 -1.56
CA ASP A 1061 7.34 41.00 -1.32
C ASP A 1061 7.29 41.98 -2.51
N HIS A 1062 8.44 42.30 -3.11
CA HIS A 1062 8.48 43.13 -4.32
C HIS A 1062 7.77 42.45 -5.50
N LEU A 1063 8.11 41.19 -5.78
CA LEU A 1063 7.60 40.47 -6.93
C LEU A 1063 6.07 40.31 -6.90
N PHE A 1064 5.46 40.08 -5.74
CA PHE A 1064 4.02 39.82 -5.63
C PHE A 1064 3.17 41.02 -5.17
N LEU A 1065 3.77 42.03 -4.51
CA LEU A 1065 3.06 43.22 -4.04
C LEU A 1065 3.60 44.51 -4.64
N HIS A 1066 4.87 44.85 -4.39
CA HIS A 1066 5.35 46.23 -4.60
C HIS A 1066 5.86 46.53 -6.01
N CYS A 1067 5.97 45.52 -6.88
CA CYS A 1067 6.30 45.71 -8.28
C CYS A 1067 5.19 46.54 -8.95
N SER A 1068 5.55 47.61 -9.67
CA SER A 1068 4.61 48.52 -10.33
C SER A 1068 3.58 47.81 -11.21
N LEU A 1069 4.00 46.77 -11.94
CA LEU A 1069 3.10 45.95 -12.76
C LEU A 1069 2.13 45.12 -11.91
N MET A 1070 2.59 44.53 -10.81
CA MET A 1070 1.75 43.73 -9.93
C MET A 1070 0.80 44.58 -9.10
N MET A 1071 1.23 45.74 -8.62
CA MET A 1071 0.33 46.72 -8.00
C MET A 1071 -0.79 47.12 -8.97
N GLY A 1072 -0.45 47.42 -10.23
CA GLY A 1072 -1.44 47.74 -11.26
C GLY A 1072 -2.43 46.59 -11.51
N LEU A 1073 -1.97 45.33 -11.46
CA LEU A 1073 -2.82 44.16 -11.59
C LEU A 1073 -3.79 44.02 -10.40
N TRP A 1074 -3.28 44.15 -9.16
CA TRP A 1074 -4.11 44.10 -7.96
C TRP A 1074 -5.16 45.22 -7.95
N HIS A 1075 -4.79 46.45 -8.31
CA HIS A 1075 -5.73 47.56 -8.42
C HIS A 1075 -6.87 47.25 -9.41
N ARG A 1076 -6.56 46.75 -10.61
CA ARG A 1076 -7.60 46.37 -11.58
C ARG A 1076 -8.49 45.23 -11.06
N LEU A 1077 -7.90 44.21 -10.43
CA LEU A 1077 -8.65 43.08 -9.86
C LEU A 1077 -9.60 43.54 -8.75
N PHE A 1078 -9.11 44.30 -7.76
CA PHE A 1078 -9.94 44.80 -6.66
C PHE A 1078 -10.98 45.82 -7.14
N GLN A 1079 -10.64 46.70 -8.09
CA GLN A 1079 -11.60 47.60 -8.72
C GLN A 1079 -12.72 46.84 -9.44
N SER A 1080 -12.39 45.75 -10.16
CA SER A 1080 -13.40 44.89 -10.80
C SER A 1080 -14.33 44.20 -9.78
N ALA A 1081 -13.83 43.97 -8.56
CA ALA A 1081 -14.59 43.46 -7.44
C ALA A 1081 -15.26 44.57 -6.59
N LYS A 1082 -15.17 45.84 -7.01
CA LYS A 1082 -15.65 47.03 -6.29
C LYS A 1082 -15.08 47.14 -4.86
N MET A 1083 -13.81 46.80 -4.70
CA MET A 1083 -13.09 46.89 -3.44
C MET A 1083 -11.98 47.92 -3.55
N ASP A 1084 -11.94 48.85 -2.59
CA ASP A 1084 -10.78 49.70 -2.38
C ASP A 1084 -9.72 48.91 -1.58
N TRP A 1085 -8.48 48.96 -2.04
CA TRP A 1085 -7.38 48.21 -1.42
C TRP A 1085 -6.15 49.08 -1.27
N VAL A 1086 -5.45 48.91 -0.16
CA VAL A 1086 -4.14 49.53 0.11
C VAL A 1086 -3.10 48.43 0.17
N SER A 1087 -1.97 48.65 -0.53
CA SER A 1087 -0.90 47.66 -0.60
C SER A 1087 -0.28 47.41 0.78
N PRO A 1088 -0.28 46.16 1.27
CA PRO A 1088 0.30 45.83 2.57
C PRO A 1088 1.83 45.88 2.53
N ARG A 1089 2.44 46.03 3.71
CA ARG A 1089 3.90 46.08 3.87
C ARG A 1089 4.59 44.80 3.47
N SER A 1090 3.93 43.65 3.62
CA SER A 1090 4.47 42.36 3.21
C SER A 1090 3.37 41.39 2.79
N ILE A 1091 3.77 40.33 2.11
CA ILE A 1091 2.89 39.20 1.78
C ILE A 1091 2.35 38.52 3.04
N SER A 1092 3.15 38.47 4.11
CA SER A 1092 2.71 37.91 5.39
C SER A 1092 1.54 38.70 5.96
N ASP A 1093 1.60 40.03 5.87
CA ASP A 1093 0.52 40.91 6.31
C ASP A 1093 -0.70 40.74 5.41
N MET A 1094 -0.52 40.71 4.09
CA MET A 1094 -1.60 40.45 3.13
C MET A 1094 -2.36 39.15 3.44
N LEU A 1095 -1.63 38.08 3.73
CA LEU A 1095 -2.22 36.77 4.03
C LEU A 1095 -2.81 36.70 5.44
N SER A 1096 -2.39 37.56 6.36
CA SER A 1096 -2.90 37.60 7.74
C SER A 1096 -4.10 38.55 7.89
N SER A 1097 -4.28 39.49 6.96
CA SER A 1097 -5.44 40.35 6.88
C SER A 1097 -6.71 39.54 6.62
N ASN A 1098 -7.67 39.62 7.54
CA ASN A 1098 -9.01 39.09 7.30
C ASN A 1098 -9.70 39.95 6.26
N PHE A 1099 -9.85 39.45 5.02
CA PHE A 1099 -10.80 39.99 4.06
C PHE A 1099 -12.23 39.68 4.56
N ASN A 1100 -12.74 40.48 5.50
CA ASN A 1100 -14.12 40.43 5.98
C ASN A 1100 -15.09 41.05 4.94
N GLY A 1101 -14.98 40.63 3.67
CA GLY A 1101 -15.62 41.29 2.53
C GLY A 1101 -16.62 40.46 1.73
N PHE A 1102 -16.96 39.24 2.17
CA PHE A 1102 -17.95 38.39 1.46
C PHE A 1102 -19.17 38.02 2.32
N GLY A 1103 -19.37 38.73 3.44
CA GLY A 1103 -20.57 38.64 4.27
C GLY A 1103 -21.20 40.01 4.42
N SER A 1104 -22.53 40.08 4.43
CA SER A 1104 -23.39 41.26 4.51
C SER A 1104 -23.30 42.02 5.86
N SER A 1105 -22.09 42.33 6.34
CA SER A 1105 -21.90 43.12 7.56
C SER A 1105 -21.30 44.49 7.26
N LYS A 1106 -22.00 45.55 7.70
CA LYS A 1106 -21.73 46.98 7.54
C LYS A 1106 -20.45 47.50 8.26
N ARG A 1107 -19.37 46.72 8.35
CA ARG A 1107 -18.08 47.17 8.94
C ARG A 1107 -16.94 47.33 7.94
N GLY A 1108 -17.23 47.25 6.63
CA GLY A 1108 -16.28 47.49 5.54
C GLY A 1108 -16.43 48.86 4.85
N ILE A 1109 -17.13 49.80 5.48
CA ILE A 1109 -17.21 51.20 5.05
C ILE A 1109 -16.57 51.98 6.20
N VAL A 1110 -15.58 52.83 5.90
CA VAL A 1110 -14.63 53.47 6.84
C VAL A 1110 -13.37 52.62 7.09
N LEU A 1111 -12.54 52.50 6.04
CA LEU A 1111 -11.23 53.15 6.03
C LEU A 1111 -10.95 53.65 4.61
#